data_AF-A0A354TDW3-F1
#
_entry.id   AF-A0A354TDW3-F1
#
_cell.length_a   1.000
_cell.length_b   1.000
_cell.length_c   1.000
_cell.angle_alpha   90.00
_cell.angle_beta   90.00
_cell.angle_gamma   90.00
#
_symmetry.space_group_name_H-M   'P 1'
#
loop_
_entity.id
_entity.type
_entity.pdbx_description
1 polymer ?
#
loop_
_entity_poly.entity_id
_entity_poly.type
_entity_poly.pdbx_seq_one_letter_code
_entity_poly.pdbx_strand_id
1 'polypeptide(L)'
;MNRWLLPLALALPCIAETAPLHVVVMDPLALQLSCTCVKGTGQRRYDLLAAHLQKALGREVKLTFDESLALALQRTGGKTDLIIGKDAVVRADAAKAALQLRRLASLTDAQGLTGLRGVILVPKASQITAMRDLAGKRISLGPVEDEEAHAAAKSLLQEHKLTSRIDIHVASSMDAAALAMSDGESHAAVVSSFLPVLLEGCGKLERGSTRILGETASVPFIRVFATDAVNAELEVKITAALASVTTSPSLLEALESKSGFVSRHDDPPSGWPDWRGPERSGHVTNLPATLPSQLTPRWTLALTGPPMAGTAVSGERLIIPDKSADAKRDIFHCVDSKDGRGIWQLEYDAPGDMEYTNAPRATPVIHDGLVYLQGAHGHLHCVDLATGRVVWRRHLFADFKAEPLTWGASVSPLIVGDKLIIAPGAKDASVVALNRKTGAVIWQAPGNAAAYSAFMPATFDGVTQIIGYDSGSLGAWQPQTGARLWTLIPPDASDFNVTTPVIIGNQLLLATENNGTRLYRFDGKGRVVPEPVLKNDDLAPDTCTPAVAGQRVFATAYGELFCLDLNGLKTLWHQKDDMFHDHCHIIASDNRLLLWTANGDLLLLDATAKDFRPLAKIRPFTDKHPDSLGHPALADGRLYLRSSKELACFQFE
;
A
#
# COMPACT_ATOMS: atom_id res chain seq x y z
N MET A 1 -36.27 46.74 47.40
CA MET A 1 -34.97 47.42 47.28
C MET A 1 -33.91 46.61 48.02
N ASN A 2 -32.87 46.20 47.29
CA ASN A 2 -31.57 45.64 47.68
C ASN A 2 -31.46 44.66 48.85
N ARG A 3 -31.14 43.40 48.52
CA ARG A 3 -30.52 42.43 49.44
C ARG A 3 -29.14 42.04 48.92
N TRP A 4 -28.13 42.38 49.72
CA TRP A 4 -26.82 41.74 49.72
C TRP A 4 -26.95 40.31 50.25
N LEU A 5 -26.25 39.35 49.66
CA LEU A 5 -25.74 38.12 50.27
C LEU A 5 -24.84 37.40 49.25
N LEU A 6 -23.53 37.34 49.53
CA LEU A 6 -22.65 36.31 48.98
C LEU A 6 -22.98 34.94 49.63
N PRO A 7 -22.73 33.85 48.91
CA PRO A 7 -21.94 32.78 49.52
C PRO A 7 -20.82 32.24 48.61
N LEU A 8 -19.78 31.75 49.28
CA LEU A 8 -18.61 31.06 48.76
C LEU A 8 -18.97 29.97 47.74
N ALA A 9 -18.32 30.01 46.57
CA ALA A 9 -18.20 28.85 45.69
C ALA A 9 -16.84 28.18 45.93
N LEU A 10 -16.84 27.06 46.67
CA LEU A 10 -15.77 26.07 46.63
C LEU A 10 -15.94 25.27 45.33
N ALA A 11 -15.15 25.59 44.31
CA ALA A 11 -14.98 24.74 43.15
C ALA A 11 -13.91 23.68 43.46
N LEU A 12 -14.34 22.43 43.67
CA LEU A 12 -13.48 21.26 43.48
C LEU A 12 -13.59 20.85 42.00
N PRO A 13 -12.47 20.69 41.26
CA PRO A 13 -12.52 20.06 39.96
C PRO A 13 -12.61 18.55 40.18
N CYS A 14 -13.77 17.97 39.86
CA CYS A 14 -13.90 16.52 39.70
C CYS A 14 -13.19 16.14 38.39
N ILE A 15 -11.91 15.74 38.48
CA ILE A 15 -11.21 15.09 37.38
C ILE A 15 -11.87 13.73 37.22
N ALA A 16 -12.70 13.56 36.19
CA ALA A 16 -13.17 12.24 35.81
C ALA A 16 -11.96 11.39 35.41
N GLU A 17 -11.61 10.38 36.21
CA GLU A 17 -10.54 9.43 35.89
C GLU A 17 -10.82 8.78 34.53
N THR A 18 -9.90 8.94 33.59
CA THR A 18 -10.01 8.27 32.29
C THR A 18 -9.80 6.76 32.48
N ALA A 19 -10.70 5.95 31.92
CA ALA A 19 -10.62 4.49 32.01
C ALA A 19 -9.26 3.98 31.46
N PRO A 20 -8.68 2.92 32.06
CA PRO A 20 -7.38 2.38 31.64
C PRO A 20 -7.42 1.85 30.22
N LEU A 21 -6.28 1.95 29.52
CA LEU A 21 -6.05 1.34 28.22
C LEU A 21 -5.60 -0.11 28.41
N HIS A 22 -6.42 -1.06 27.97
CA HIS A 22 -6.14 -2.49 28.03
C HIS A 22 -5.37 -2.95 26.78
N VAL A 23 -4.15 -3.47 26.99
CA VAL A 23 -3.27 -3.94 25.92
C VAL A 23 -3.02 -5.43 26.11
N VAL A 24 -3.44 -6.23 25.14
CA VAL A 24 -3.11 -7.66 25.05
C VAL A 24 -1.81 -7.81 24.26
N VAL A 25 -0.84 -8.54 24.80
CA VAL A 25 0.44 -8.84 24.16
C VAL A 25 0.51 -10.34 23.89
N MET A 26 0.58 -10.68 22.61
CA MET A 26 0.71 -12.01 22.01
C MET A 26 2.01 -12.13 21.18
N ASP A 27 2.97 -11.23 21.39
CA ASP A 27 4.28 -11.30 20.72
C ASP A 27 5.11 -12.47 21.31
N PRO A 28 5.48 -13.50 20.51
CA PRO A 28 6.27 -14.62 21.00
C PRO A 28 7.67 -14.23 21.48
N LEU A 29 8.15 -13.01 21.19
CA LEU A 29 9.42 -12.47 21.68
C LEU A 29 9.26 -11.57 22.91
N ALA A 30 8.05 -11.43 23.45
CA ALA A 30 7.81 -10.73 24.71
C ALA A 30 8.51 -11.47 25.86
N LEU A 31 9.12 -10.73 26.79
CA LEU A 31 9.85 -11.31 27.93
C LEU A 31 9.00 -12.30 28.75
N GLN A 32 7.69 -12.07 28.84
CA GLN A 32 6.74 -12.90 29.59
C GLN A 32 6.31 -14.16 28.85
N LEU A 33 6.47 -14.22 27.52
CA LEU A 33 6.05 -15.34 26.68
C LEU A 33 7.24 -16.15 26.12
N SER A 34 8.43 -15.56 26.08
CA SER A 34 9.65 -16.17 25.53
C SER A 34 10.58 -16.76 26.61
N CYS A 35 11.47 -17.69 26.21
CA CYS A 35 12.58 -18.13 27.06
C CYS A 35 13.60 -17.00 27.25
N THR A 36 14.01 -16.74 28.49
CA THR A 36 15.02 -15.73 28.82
C THR A 36 16.46 -16.23 28.66
N CYS A 37 16.62 -17.33 27.92
CA CYS A 37 17.79 -18.21 27.95
C CYS A 37 18.91 -17.70 27.02
N VAL A 38 18.55 -16.84 26.06
CA VAL A 38 19.47 -16.17 25.14
C VAL A 38 19.41 -14.67 25.40
N LYS A 39 20.55 -14.08 25.80
CA LYS A 39 20.63 -12.64 26.05
C LYS A 39 20.44 -11.86 24.74
N GLY A 40 19.52 -10.89 24.74
CA GLY A 40 19.27 -10.02 23.59
C GLY A 40 18.44 -10.66 22.47
N THR A 41 17.72 -11.74 22.76
CA THR A 41 16.72 -12.33 21.85
C THR A 41 15.54 -12.83 22.66
N GLY A 42 14.32 -12.41 22.30
CA GLY A 42 13.12 -12.86 22.98
C GLY A 42 12.99 -12.31 24.40
N GLN A 43 13.40 -11.06 24.60
CA GLN A 43 13.39 -10.34 25.88
C GLN A 43 12.68 -8.99 25.76
N ARG A 44 11.76 -8.82 24.80
CA ARG A 44 11.09 -7.54 24.55
C ARG A 44 10.28 -7.08 25.76
N ARG A 45 10.56 -5.86 26.21
CA ARG A 45 10.02 -5.23 27.43
C ARG A 45 8.79 -4.37 27.14
N TYR A 46 7.64 -5.03 26.99
CA TYR A 46 6.36 -4.34 26.80
C TYR A 46 5.90 -3.54 28.02
N ASP A 47 6.42 -3.82 29.22
CA ASP A 47 6.22 -3.00 30.41
C ASP A 47 6.82 -1.59 30.27
N LEU A 48 7.97 -1.47 29.61
CA LEU A 48 8.57 -0.16 29.32
C LEU A 48 7.80 0.57 28.22
N LEU A 49 7.25 -0.16 27.25
CA LEU A 49 6.31 0.42 26.29
C LEU A 49 5.04 0.92 26.97
N ALA A 50 4.47 0.15 27.90
CA ALA A 50 3.28 0.57 28.65
C ALA A 50 3.54 1.83 29.47
N ALA A 51 4.70 1.94 30.13
CA ALA A 51 5.10 3.16 30.84
C ALA A 51 5.23 4.36 29.90
N HIS A 52 5.79 4.15 28.70
CA HIS A 52 5.89 5.18 27.66
C HIS A 52 4.51 5.64 27.17
N LEU A 53 3.62 4.70 26.83
CA LEU A 53 2.24 4.99 26.43
C LEU A 53 1.46 5.68 27.54
N GLN A 54 1.59 5.23 28.78
CA GLN A 54 0.93 5.83 29.94
C GLN A 54 1.34 7.29 30.13
N LYS A 55 2.64 7.59 30.00
CA LYS A 55 3.15 8.95 30.05
C LYS A 55 2.65 9.80 28.89
N ALA A 56 2.65 9.26 27.66
CA ALA A 56 2.25 9.99 26.47
C ALA A 56 0.74 10.28 26.42
N LEU A 57 -0.08 9.35 26.93
CA LEU A 57 -1.55 9.44 26.87
C LEU A 57 -2.17 10.07 28.13
N GLY A 58 -1.41 10.16 29.23
CA GLY A 58 -1.94 10.61 30.52
C GLY A 58 -3.00 9.65 31.09
N ARG A 59 -2.91 8.37 30.75
CA ARG A 59 -3.89 7.31 31.05
C ARG A 59 -3.18 6.05 31.50
N GLU A 60 -3.72 5.36 32.51
CA GLU A 60 -3.19 4.05 32.96
C GLU A 60 -3.18 3.03 31.82
N VAL A 61 -2.10 2.25 31.66
CA VAL A 61 -1.99 1.17 30.66
C VAL A 61 -1.89 -0.18 31.37
N LYS A 62 -2.84 -1.08 31.09
CA LYS A 62 -2.90 -2.43 31.67
C LYS A 62 -2.49 -3.47 30.64
N LEU A 63 -1.40 -4.19 30.92
CA LEU A 63 -0.91 -5.27 30.07
C LEU A 63 -1.53 -6.61 30.47
N THR A 64 -1.87 -7.43 29.46
CA THR A 64 -2.18 -8.85 29.62
C THR A 64 -1.37 -9.65 28.62
N PHE A 65 -0.67 -10.67 29.07
CA PHE A 65 0.16 -11.53 28.22
C PHE A 65 -0.51 -12.89 28.08
N ASP A 66 -0.70 -13.33 26.84
CA ASP A 66 -1.17 -14.68 26.52
C ASP A 66 -0.82 -15.04 25.07
N GLU A 67 -0.67 -16.31 24.78
CA GLU A 67 -0.46 -16.80 23.41
C GLU A 67 -1.79 -16.91 22.64
N SER A 68 -2.93 -16.91 23.34
CA SER A 68 -4.28 -16.95 22.77
C SER A 68 -5.09 -15.72 23.16
N LEU A 69 -5.72 -15.08 22.16
CA LEU A 69 -6.60 -13.95 22.43
C LEU A 69 -7.82 -14.36 23.26
N ALA A 70 -8.35 -15.57 23.05
CA ALA A 70 -9.51 -16.06 23.79
C ALA A 70 -9.22 -16.15 25.30
N LEU A 71 -8.04 -16.65 25.68
CA LEU A 71 -7.61 -16.73 27.09
C LEU A 71 -7.30 -15.34 27.66
N ALA A 72 -6.66 -14.47 26.87
CA ALA A 72 -6.45 -13.08 27.27
C ALA A 72 -7.78 -12.37 27.58
N LEU A 73 -8.78 -12.51 26.71
CA LEU A 73 -10.11 -11.91 26.89
C LEU A 73 -10.84 -12.46 28.12
N GLN A 74 -10.71 -13.75 28.43
CA GLN A 74 -11.26 -14.31 29.67
C GLN A 74 -10.66 -13.63 30.91
N ARG A 75 -9.34 -13.39 30.91
CA ARG A 75 -8.63 -12.75 32.03
C ARG A 75 -8.97 -11.26 32.15
N THR A 76 -9.24 -10.57 31.05
CA THR A 76 -9.60 -9.14 31.06
C THR A 76 -11.10 -8.89 31.23
N GLY A 77 -11.92 -9.93 31.31
CA GLY A 77 -13.38 -9.81 31.32
C GLY A 77 -13.93 -9.21 30.02
N GLY A 78 -13.30 -9.56 28.88
CA GLY A 78 -13.65 -9.09 27.54
C GLY A 78 -13.10 -7.72 27.16
N LYS A 79 -12.36 -7.05 28.05
CA LYS A 79 -11.79 -5.72 27.79
C LYS A 79 -10.49 -5.81 27.00
N THR A 80 -10.45 -5.17 25.85
CA THR A 80 -9.23 -5.04 25.03
C THR A 80 -9.33 -3.80 24.16
N ASP A 81 -8.37 -2.89 24.28
CA ASP A 81 -8.27 -1.70 23.43
C ASP A 81 -7.23 -1.92 22.34
N LEU A 82 -6.08 -2.46 22.70
CA LEU A 82 -4.97 -2.76 21.79
C LEU A 82 -4.57 -4.23 21.87
N ILE A 83 -4.12 -4.77 20.74
CA ILE A 83 -3.51 -6.10 20.65
C ILE A 83 -2.18 -5.96 19.94
N ILE A 84 -1.11 -6.50 20.52
CA ILE A 84 0.24 -6.53 19.94
C ILE A 84 0.63 -7.98 19.74
N GLY A 85 0.88 -8.41 18.51
CA GLY A 85 1.23 -9.80 18.24
C GLY A 85 1.52 -10.06 16.77
N LYS A 86 1.70 -11.34 16.43
CA LYS A 86 1.90 -11.77 15.06
C LYS A 86 0.65 -11.51 14.22
N ASP A 87 0.80 -10.89 13.05
CA ASP A 87 -0.31 -10.43 12.20
C ASP A 87 -1.39 -11.49 11.97
N ALA A 88 -1.03 -12.59 11.28
CA ALA A 88 -1.96 -13.65 10.92
C ALA A 88 -2.65 -14.29 12.15
N VAL A 89 -1.88 -14.52 13.22
CA VAL A 89 -2.40 -15.16 14.44
C VAL A 89 -3.41 -14.25 15.14
N VAL A 90 -3.09 -12.96 15.32
CA VAL A 90 -4.00 -11.99 15.94
C VAL A 90 -5.28 -11.85 15.12
N ARG A 91 -5.18 -11.79 13.78
CA ARG A 91 -6.35 -11.70 12.90
C ARG A 91 -7.22 -12.96 12.95
N ALA A 92 -6.61 -14.15 12.94
CA ALA A 92 -7.33 -15.42 13.04
C ALA A 92 -8.07 -15.55 14.38
N ASP A 93 -7.41 -15.20 15.48
CA ASP A 93 -7.99 -15.24 16.82
C ASP A 93 -9.08 -14.17 17.02
N ALA A 94 -8.90 -12.96 16.49
CA ALA A 94 -9.92 -11.92 16.52
C ALA A 94 -11.16 -12.27 15.71
N ALA A 95 -11.00 -12.93 14.55
CA ALA A 95 -12.12 -13.45 13.78
C ALA A 95 -12.94 -14.47 14.58
N LYS A 96 -12.28 -15.40 15.30
CA LYS A 96 -12.95 -16.36 16.20
C LYS A 96 -13.67 -15.66 17.36
N ALA A 97 -13.12 -14.55 17.85
CA ALA A 97 -13.70 -13.74 18.91
C ALA A 97 -14.72 -12.68 18.42
N ALA A 98 -14.98 -12.61 17.10
CA ALA A 98 -15.83 -11.59 16.46
C ALA A 98 -15.40 -10.13 16.78
N LEU A 99 -14.10 -9.89 16.96
CA LEU A 99 -13.54 -8.57 17.19
C LEU A 99 -13.11 -7.93 15.87
N GLN A 100 -13.53 -6.68 15.63
CA GLN A 100 -13.00 -5.88 14.53
C GLN A 100 -11.67 -5.27 14.93
N LEU A 101 -10.73 -5.28 13.98
CA LEU A 101 -9.38 -4.78 14.17
C LEU A 101 -9.07 -3.69 13.15
N ARG A 102 -8.40 -2.64 13.61
CA ARG A 102 -7.73 -1.65 12.78
C ARG A 102 -6.25 -1.67 13.12
N ARG A 103 -5.39 -1.83 12.13
CA ARG A 103 -3.95 -1.85 12.39
C ARG A 103 -3.41 -0.43 12.54
N LEU A 104 -2.58 -0.22 13.56
CA LEU A 104 -1.97 1.09 13.87
C LEU A 104 -0.52 1.19 13.42
N ALA A 105 0.28 0.15 13.65
CA ALA A 105 1.73 0.18 13.42
C ALA A 105 2.35 -1.21 13.34
N SER A 106 3.62 -1.26 12.93
CA SER A 106 4.46 -2.46 12.91
C SER A 106 5.70 -2.25 13.74
N LEU A 107 6.11 -3.24 14.51
CA LEU A 107 7.37 -3.21 15.22
C LEU A 107 8.50 -3.65 14.28
N THR A 108 9.56 -2.85 14.19
CA THR A 108 10.78 -3.24 13.47
C THR A 108 11.64 -4.17 14.31
N ASP A 109 12.39 -5.07 13.67
CA ASP A 109 13.46 -5.84 14.30
C ASP A 109 14.73 -5.00 14.49
N ALA A 110 15.80 -5.62 15.00
CA ALA A 110 17.09 -4.98 15.23
C ALA A 110 17.78 -4.50 13.92
N GLN A 111 17.35 -5.00 12.76
CA GLN A 111 17.85 -4.61 11.45
C GLN A 111 16.99 -3.50 10.79
N GLY A 112 15.79 -3.24 11.32
CA GLY A 112 14.83 -2.26 10.82
C GLY A 112 13.76 -2.85 9.91
N LEU A 113 13.63 -4.17 9.83
CA LEU A 113 12.64 -4.86 9.03
C LEU A 113 11.38 -5.13 9.86
N THR A 114 10.21 -5.11 9.23
CA THR A 114 8.91 -5.40 9.90
C THR A 114 8.38 -6.80 9.60
N GLY A 115 9.14 -7.57 8.83
CA GLY A 115 8.80 -8.93 8.45
C GLY A 115 9.81 -9.93 9.01
N LEU A 116 9.39 -11.18 9.07
CA LEU A 116 10.16 -12.31 9.56
C LEU A 116 10.22 -13.39 8.49
N ARG A 117 11.39 -14.03 8.36
CA ARG A 117 11.56 -15.20 7.49
C ARG A 117 11.39 -16.49 8.29
N GLY A 118 10.91 -17.53 7.64
CA GLY A 118 11.05 -18.91 8.08
C GLY A 118 12.38 -19.49 7.61
N VAL A 119 12.86 -20.51 8.31
CA VAL A 119 14.05 -21.30 7.96
C VAL A 119 13.68 -22.77 7.88
N ILE A 120 14.23 -23.47 6.89
CA ILE A 120 14.12 -24.93 6.81
C ILE A 120 15.27 -25.54 7.61
N LEU A 121 14.94 -26.11 8.76
CA LEU A 121 15.84 -26.83 9.63
C LEU A 121 15.89 -28.31 9.27
N VAL A 122 17.10 -28.87 9.27
CA VAL A 122 17.34 -30.31 9.24
C VAL A 122 18.39 -30.69 10.29
N PRO A 123 18.38 -31.94 10.79
CA PRO A 123 19.48 -32.43 11.61
C PRO A 123 20.80 -32.39 10.83
N LYS A 124 21.86 -31.87 11.45
CA LYS A 124 23.19 -31.74 10.84
C LYS A 124 23.81 -33.11 10.52
N ALA A 125 23.47 -34.13 11.31
CA ALA A 125 23.86 -35.52 11.08
C ALA A 125 23.12 -36.19 9.90
N SER A 126 22.06 -35.56 9.37
CA SER A 126 21.30 -36.13 8.25
C SER A 126 22.06 -36.02 6.92
N GLN A 127 21.73 -36.93 5.99
CA GLN A 127 22.21 -36.89 4.61
C GLN A 127 21.55 -35.77 3.77
N ILE A 128 20.62 -35.00 4.34
CA ILE A 128 19.90 -33.94 3.65
C ILE A 128 20.77 -32.69 3.66
N THR A 129 21.35 -32.36 2.51
CA THR A 129 22.32 -31.26 2.37
C THR A 129 21.85 -30.17 1.42
N ALA A 130 20.84 -30.45 0.61
CA ALA A 130 20.22 -29.51 -0.32
C ALA A 130 18.69 -29.68 -0.35
N MET A 131 17.98 -28.66 -0.83
CA MET A 131 16.52 -28.65 -0.96
C MET A 131 15.96 -29.88 -1.70
N ARG A 132 16.64 -30.33 -2.76
CA ARG A 132 16.23 -31.52 -3.55
C ARG A 132 16.21 -32.82 -2.72
N ASP A 133 17.01 -32.90 -1.66
CA ASP A 133 17.15 -34.10 -0.83
C ASP A 133 15.93 -34.29 0.10
N LEU A 134 15.06 -33.27 0.19
CA LEU A 134 13.78 -33.32 0.89
C LEU A 134 12.71 -34.11 0.13
N ALA A 135 12.94 -34.46 -1.14
CA ALA A 135 12.01 -35.28 -1.90
C ALA A 135 11.83 -36.66 -1.24
N GLY A 136 10.58 -37.08 -1.05
CA GLY A 136 10.18 -38.31 -0.35
C GLY A 136 10.29 -38.22 1.18
N LYS A 137 10.55 -37.04 1.74
CA LYS A 137 10.71 -36.85 3.19
C LYS A 137 9.47 -36.26 3.83
N ARG A 138 9.35 -36.48 5.15
CA ARG A 138 8.36 -35.83 6.00
C ARG A 138 8.88 -34.50 6.52
N ILE A 139 8.11 -33.43 6.36
CA ILE A 139 8.45 -32.07 6.79
C ILE A 139 7.36 -31.57 7.75
N SER A 140 7.77 -31.06 8.90
CA SER A 140 6.86 -30.42 9.85
C SER A 140 6.76 -28.93 9.59
N LEU A 141 5.54 -28.42 9.44
CA LEU A 141 5.24 -26.99 9.34
C LEU A 141 4.54 -26.53 10.62
N GLY A 142 4.65 -25.24 10.92
CA GLY A 142 3.85 -24.62 11.98
C GLY A 142 2.35 -24.60 11.69
N PRO A 143 1.56 -24.07 12.64
CA PRO A 143 0.10 -24.09 12.59
C PRO A 143 -0.45 -23.35 11.37
N VAL A 144 -1.66 -23.72 10.94
CA VAL A 144 -2.34 -23.09 9.79
C VAL A 144 -2.89 -21.70 10.13
N GLU A 145 -3.11 -21.42 11.41
CA GLU A 145 -3.52 -20.13 11.95
C GLU A 145 -2.44 -19.05 11.75
N ASP A 146 -1.18 -19.48 11.62
CA ASP A 146 -0.08 -18.64 11.19
C ASP A 146 -0.01 -18.64 9.65
N GLU A 147 -1.12 -18.22 9.03
CA GLU A 147 -1.42 -18.39 7.60
C GLU A 147 -0.26 -17.93 6.72
N GLU A 148 0.30 -16.75 6.98
CA GLU A 148 1.38 -16.17 6.18
C GLU A 148 2.66 -17.01 6.24
N ALA A 149 3.11 -17.41 7.43
CA ALA A 149 4.31 -18.23 7.56
C ALA A 149 4.10 -19.65 7.01
N HIS A 150 2.90 -20.20 7.22
CA HIS A 150 2.51 -21.51 6.68
C HIS A 150 2.46 -21.49 5.14
N ALA A 151 1.92 -20.41 4.54
CA ALA A 151 1.90 -20.20 3.10
C ALA A 151 3.30 -19.99 2.55
N ALA A 152 4.13 -19.14 3.16
CA ALA A 152 5.51 -18.90 2.74
C ALA A 152 6.36 -20.19 2.78
N ALA A 153 6.14 -21.06 3.76
CA ALA A 153 6.75 -22.38 3.81
C ALA A 153 6.32 -23.27 2.65
N LYS A 154 5.01 -23.31 2.34
CA LYS A 154 4.48 -24.06 1.19
C LYS A 154 5.00 -23.52 -0.14
N SER A 155 5.04 -22.20 -0.33
CA SER A 155 5.56 -21.56 -1.54
C SER A 155 7.02 -21.91 -1.77
N LEU A 156 7.87 -21.85 -0.74
CA LEU A 156 9.28 -22.27 -0.86
C LEU A 156 9.40 -23.75 -1.31
N LEU A 157 8.56 -24.63 -0.78
CA LEU A 157 8.53 -26.04 -1.20
C LEU A 157 8.03 -26.21 -2.66
N GLN A 158 7.09 -25.37 -3.10
CA GLN A 158 6.60 -25.33 -4.49
C GLN A 158 7.66 -24.83 -5.47
N GLU A 159 8.38 -23.77 -5.13
CA GLU A 159 9.49 -23.21 -5.94
C GLU A 159 10.55 -24.29 -6.25
N HIS A 160 10.80 -25.18 -5.28
CA HIS A 160 11.71 -26.31 -5.44
C HIS A 160 11.05 -27.58 -6.02
N LYS A 161 9.79 -27.51 -6.44
CA LYS A 161 9.01 -28.61 -7.04
C LYS A 161 8.86 -29.83 -6.10
N LEU A 162 8.75 -29.60 -4.80
CA LEU A 162 8.72 -30.65 -3.77
C LEU A 162 7.30 -31.03 -3.31
N THR A 163 6.29 -30.18 -3.54
CA THR A 163 4.95 -30.33 -2.93
C THR A 163 4.20 -31.63 -3.20
N SER A 164 4.38 -32.26 -4.36
CA SER A 164 3.76 -33.56 -4.68
C SER A 164 4.60 -34.77 -4.24
N ARG A 165 5.77 -34.52 -3.64
CA ARG A 165 6.77 -35.53 -3.29
C ARG A 165 7.12 -35.52 -1.81
N ILE A 166 6.39 -34.80 -0.96
CA ILE A 166 6.69 -34.67 0.47
C ILE A 166 5.46 -34.98 1.31
N ASP A 167 5.69 -35.54 2.50
CA ASP A 167 4.65 -35.74 3.52
C ASP A 167 4.68 -34.51 4.46
N ILE A 168 3.59 -33.74 4.51
CA ILE A 168 3.52 -32.52 5.33
C ILE A 168 2.79 -32.84 6.62
N HIS A 169 3.48 -32.70 7.74
CA HIS A 169 2.89 -32.70 9.07
C HIS A 169 2.64 -31.26 9.52
N VAL A 170 1.45 -30.96 10.05
CA VAL A 170 1.11 -29.64 10.60
C VAL A 170 1.17 -29.75 12.12
N ALA A 171 2.14 -29.08 12.72
CA ALA A 171 2.31 -29.04 14.17
C ALA A 171 1.41 -27.97 14.81
N SER A 172 1.12 -28.13 16.09
CA SER A 172 0.33 -27.17 16.88
C SER A 172 1.05 -25.84 17.13
N SER A 173 2.38 -25.83 17.03
CA SER A 173 3.22 -24.64 17.18
C SER A 173 4.52 -24.80 16.37
N MET A 174 5.24 -23.69 16.16
CA MET A 174 6.55 -23.72 15.51
C MET A 174 7.59 -24.48 16.36
N ASP A 175 7.50 -24.39 17.69
CA ASP A 175 8.32 -25.18 18.62
C ASP A 175 8.08 -26.68 18.44
N ALA A 176 6.81 -27.09 18.39
CA ALA A 176 6.44 -28.48 18.17
C ALA A 176 6.94 -28.99 16.81
N ALA A 177 6.94 -28.14 15.77
CA ALA A 177 7.51 -28.51 14.48
C ALA A 177 9.03 -28.78 14.56
N ALA A 178 9.78 -27.91 15.25
CA ALA A 178 11.21 -28.13 15.46
C ALA A 178 11.52 -29.38 16.29
N LEU A 179 10.73 -29.62 17.35
CA LEU A 179 10.88 -30.80 18.21
C LEU A 179 10.55 -32.09 17.47
N ALA A 180 9.47 -32.13 16.68
CA ALA A 180 9.15 -33.28 15.83
C ALA A 180 10.31 -33.64 14.87
N MET A 181 11.07 -32.65 14.39
CA MET A 181 12.30 -32.91 13.63
C MET A 181 13.43 -33.45 14.52
N SER A 182 13.62 -32.90 15.72
CA SER A 182 14.65 -33.33 16.65
C SER A 182 14.45 -34.77 17.13
N ASP A 183 13.20 -35.14 17.38
CA ASP A 183 12.78 -36.46 17.89
C ASP A 183 12.72 -37.53 16.78
N GLY A 184 13.00 -37.13 15.52
CA GLY A 184 13.00 -38.02 14.37
C GLY A 184 11.62 -38.34 13.81
N GLU A 185 10.56 -37.70 14.30
CA GLU A 185 9.19 -37.82 13.77
C GLU A 185 9.06 -37.17 12.39
N SER A 186 9.88 -36.16 12.11
CA SER A 186 10.02 -35.48 10.82
C SER A 186 11.49 -35.38 10.42
N HIS A 187 11.75 -35.27 9.11
CA HIS A 187 13.12 -35.16 8.58
C HIS A 187 13.60 -33.70 8.51
N ALA A 188 12.65 -32.77 8.46
CA ALA A 188 12.89 -31.33 8.40
C ALA A 188 11.75 -30.59 9.11
N ALA A 189 12.00 -29.36 9.53
CA ALA A 189 10.99 -28.45 10.04
C ALA A 189 11.12 -27.08 9.39
N VAL A 190 10.00 -26.40 9.15
CA VAL A 190 10.01 -24.98 8.76
C VAL A 190 9.51 -24.16 9.93
N VAL A 191 10.40 -23.32 10.48
CA VAL A 191 10.13 -22.53 11.68
C VAL A 191 10.58 -21.09 11.51
N SER A 192 10.11 -20.20 12.38
CA SER A 192 10.56 -18.80 12.42
C SER A 192 12.08 -18.68 12.62
N SER A 193 12.75 -17.76 11.93
CA SER A 193 14.22 -17.66 11.92
C SER A 193 14.87 -17.39 13.28
N PHE A 194 14.15 -16.81 14.24
CA PHE A 194 14.63 -16.60 15.60
C PHE A 194 14.63 -17.89 16.44
N LEU A 195 13.81 -18.86 16.07
CA LEU A 195 13.49 -20.01 16.91
C LEU A 195 14.66 -21.00 17.13
N PRO A 196 15.51 -21.32 16.14
CA PRO A 196 16.64 -22.24 16.36
C PRO A 196 17.53 -21.79 17.52
N VAL A 197 17.85 -20.50 17.56
CA VAL A 197 18.73 -19.92 18.60
C VAL A 197 18.07 -20.00 19.98
N LEU A 198 16.77 -19.72 20.08
CA LEU A 198 16.03 -19.82 21.34
C LEU A 198 15.96 -21.27 21.85
N LEU A 199 15.66 -22.22 20.96
CA LEU A 199 15.55 -23.64 21.31
C LEU A 199 16.90 -24.25 21.73
N GLU A 200 17.99 -23.85 21.08
CA GLU A 200 19.34 -24.22 21.51
C GLU A 200 19.68 -23.61 22.87
N GLY A 201 19.35 -22.32 23.07
CA GLY A 201 19.61 -21.62 24.33
C GLY A 201 18.88 -22.22 25.53
N CYS A 202 17.69 -22.80 25.30
CA CYS A 202 16.91 -23.45 26.34
C CYS A 202 17.14 -24.96 26.46
N GLY A 203 18.07 -25.53 25.67
CA GLY A 203 18.40 -26.96 25.68
C GLY A 203 17.31 -27.86 25.10
N LYS A 204 16.31 -27.31 24.40
CA LYS A 204 15.31 -28.09 23.65
C LYS A 204 15.88 -28.64 22.34
N LEU A 205 16.90 -27.96 21.79
CA LEU A 205 17.74 -28.48 20.71
C LEU A 205 19.20 -28.53 21.18
N GLU A 206 19.93 -29.56 20.79
CA GLU A 206 21.37 -29.62 21.03
C GLU A 206 22.08 -28.53 20.21
N ARG A 207 23.01 -27.80 20.83
CA ARG A 207 23.68 -26.66 20.18
C ARG A 207 24.46 -27.10 18.94
N GLY A 208 24.14 -26.53 17.79
CA GLY A 208 24.78 -26.85 16.51
C GLY A 208 24.39 -28.22 15.93
N SER A 209 23.34 -28.85 16.46
CA SER A 209 22.79 -30.12 15.98
C SER A 209 21.95 -29.97 14.70
N THR A 210 21.61 -28.75 14.30
CA THR A 210 20.79 -28.46 13.13
C THR A 210 21.56 -27.66 12.07
N ARG A 211 21.02 -27.66 10.86
CA ARG A 211 21.50 -26.88 9.70
C ARG A 211 20.29 -26.25 8.99
N ILE A 212 20.47 -25.02 8.52
CA ILE A 212 19.50 -24.32 7.67
C ILE A 212 19.77 -24.69 6.20
N LEU A 213 18.75 -25.16 5.48
CA LEU A 213 18.82 -25.49 4.05
C LEU A 213 18.32 -24.37 3.13
N GLY A 214 17.46 -23.50 3.65
CA GLY A 214 16.85 -22.41 2.90
C GLY A 214 16.01 -21.52 3.82
N GLU A 215 15.66 -20.35 3.30
CA GLU A 215 14.83 -19.35 3.97
C GLU A 215 13.57 -19.10 3.13
N THR A 216 12.44 -18.88 3.80
CA THR A 216 11.20 -18.48 3.12
C THR A 216 11.28 -17.00 2.71
N ALA A 217 10.33 -16.58 1.86
CA ALA A 217 10.02 -15.16 1.73
C ALA A 217 9.71 -14.53 3.11
N SER A 218 9.99 -13.24 3.24
CA SER A 218 9.68 -12.49 4.45
C SER A 218 8.18 -12.24 4.53
N VAL A 219 7.57 -12.51 5.69
CA VAL A 219 6.15 -12.28 5.96
C VAL A 219 5.97 -11.25 7.07
N PRO A 220 4.85 -10.51 7.14
CA PRO A 220 4.54 -9.65 8.28
C PRO A 220 4.74 -10.36 9.63
N PHE A 221 5.26 -9.62 10.61
CA PHE A 221 5.51 -10.17 11.94
C PHE A 221 4.71 -9.44 13.01
N ILE A 222 5.35 -8.62 13.86
CA ILE A 222 4.66 -7.99 14.99
C ILE A 222 3.97 -6.70 14.57
N ARG A 223 2.67 -6.65 14.80
CA ARG A 223 1.81 -5.48 14.56
C ARG A 223 1.10 -5.05 15.84
N VAL A 224 0.64 -3.80 15.83
CA VAL A 224 -0.27 -3.24 16.83
C VAL A 224 -1.62 -3.02 16.18
N PHE A 225 -2.68 -3.56 16.78
CA PHE A 225 -4.06 -3.40 16.37
C PHE A 225 -4.86 -2.66 17.43
N ALA A 226 -5.76 -1.78 17.01
CA ALA A 226 -6.84 -1.22 17.80
C ALA A 226 -8.13 -2.01 17.56
N THR A 227 -8.92 -2.18 18.62
CA THR A 227 -10.28 -2.71 18.53
C THR A 227 -11.29 -1.58 18.38
N ASP A 228 -12.58 -1.91 18.27
CA ASP A 228 -13.67 -0.92 18.26
C ASP A 228 -13.81 -0.12 19.57
N ALA A 229 -13.15 -0.56 20.66
CA ALA A 229 -13.11 0.19 21.91
C ALA A 229 -12.31 1.50 21.80
N VAL A 230 -11.41 1.59 20.81
CA VAL A 230 -10.58 2.77 20.56
C VAL A 230 -11.28 3.70 19.58
N ASN A 231 -11.72 4.88 20.04
CA ASN A 231 -12.27 5.90 19.15
C ASN A 231 -11.17 6.62 18.34
N ALA A 232 -11.56 7.33 17.28
CA ALA A 232 -10.62 7.98 16.35
C ALA A 232 -9.67 8.98 17.03
N GLU A 233 -10.13 9.72 18.04
CA GLU A 233 -9.28 10.69 18.75
C GLU A 233 -8.19 9.99 19.57
N LEU A 234 -8.57 8.93 20.30
CA LEU A 234 -7.64 8.12 21.06
C LEU A 234 -6.68 7.35 20.15
N GLU A 235 -7.16 6.88 19.00
CA GLU A 235 -6.35 6.21 17.98
C GLU A 235 -5.20 7.12 17.49
N VAL A 236 -5.50 8.38 17.15
CA VAL A 236 -4.48 9.36 16.74
C VAL A 236 -3.43 9.55 17.84
N LYS A 237 -3.85 9.66 19.11
CA LYS A 237 -2.95 9.81 20.25
C LYS A 237 -2.08 8.58 20.46
N ILE A 238 -2.65 7.37 20.34
CA ILE A 238 -1.93 6.10 20.46
C ILE A 238 -0.90 5.97 19.34
N THR A 239 -1.29 6.22 18.09
CA THR A 239 -0.38 6.15 16.94
C THR A 239 0.78 7.13 17.08
N ALA A 240 0.53 8.36 17.52
CA ALA A 240 1.59 9.33 17.80
C ALA A 240 2.52 8.85 18.94
N ALA A 241 1.97 8.27 20.01
CA ALA A 241 2.74 7.73 21.12
C ALA A 241 3.62 6.55 20.68
N LEU A 242 3.10 5.64 19.86
CA LEU A 242 3.86 4.53 19.26
C LEU A 242 4.98 5.04 18.35
N ALA A 243 4.69 6.00 17.47
CA ALA A 243 5.69 6.58 16.57
C ALA A 243 6.83 7.27 17.35
N SER A 244 6.53 7.91 18.48
CA SER A 244 7.54 8.58 19.31
C SER A 244 8.56 7.64 19.96
N VAL A 245 8.32 6.31 19.96
CA VAL A 245 9.28 5.31 20.46
C VAL A 245 10.63 5.42 19.76
N THR A 246 10.65 5.82 18.48
CA THR A 246 11.88 6.05 17.70
C THR A 246 12.85 7.05 18.35
N THR A 247 12.36 7.92 19.23
CA THR A 247 13.14 8.96 19.92
C THR A 247 13.80 8.47 21.22
N SER A 248 13.57 7.22 21.63
CA SER A 248 14.03 6.68 22.91
C SER A 248 14.98 5.48 22.71
N PRO A 249 16.31 5.70 22.68
CA PRO A 249 17.28 4.62 22.46
C PRO A 249 17.15 3.46 23.45
N SER A 250 16.88 3.75 24.73
CA SER A 250 16.69 2.71 25.75
C SER A 250 15.43 1.88 25.51
N LEU A 251 14.36 2.47 24.97
CA LEU A 251 13.14 1.75 24.65
C LEU A 251 13.29 0.94 23.36
N LEU A 252 14.04 1.45 22.38
CA LEU A 252 14.41 0.72 21.16
C LEU A 252 15.21 -0.54 21.50
N GLU A 253 16.23 -0.42 22.36
CA GLU A 253 17.01 -1.55 22.86
C GLU A 253 16.10 -2.55 23.58
N ALA A 254 15.23 -2.07 24.47
CA ALA A 254 14.34 -2.93 25.24
C ALA A 254 13.26 -3.62 24.40
N LEU A 255 12.94 -3.11 23.22
CA LEU A 255 12.02 -3.73 22.26
C LEU A 255 12.75 -4.54 21.17
N GLU A 256 14.07 -4.69 21.26
CA GLU A 256 14.90 -5.35 20.24
C GLU A 256 14.63 -4.80 18.83
N SER A 257 14.55 -3.47 18.73
CA SER A 257 14.02 -2.77 17.57
C SER A 257 14.94 -1.65 17.13
N LYS A 258 15.18 -1.51 15.82
CA LYS A 258 16.00 -0.42 15.27
C LYS A 258 15.28 0.92 15.28
N SER A 259 13.99 0.91 14.92
CA SER A 259 13.21 2.14 14.71
C SER A 259 11.94 2.20 15.54
N GLY A 260 11.65 1.16 16.34
CA GLY A 260 10.43 1.05 17.13
C GLY A 260 9.24 0.73 16.24
N PHE A 261 8.13 1.40 16.51
CA PHE A 261 6.90 1.25 15.75
C PHE A 261 6.90 2.18 14.55
N VAL A 262 6.88 1.61 13.36
CA VAL A 262 6.68 2.34 12.12
C VAL A 262 5.20 2.30 11.77
N SER A 263 4.63 3.47 11.50
CA SER A 263 3.30 3.62 10.90
C SER A 263 3.42 3.23 9.43
N ARG A 264 3.70 1.95 9.20
CA ARG A 264 3.55 1.38 7.87
C ARG A 264 2.05 1.29 7.63
N HIS A 265 1.57 2.11 6.71
CA HIS A 265 0.36 1.80 5.96
C HIS A 265 0.50 0.45 5.21
N ASP A 266 1.67 -0.19 5.28
CA ASP A 266 2.17 -1.39 4.59
C ASP A 266 1.75 -2.70 5.30
N ASP A 267 0.48 -3.00 5.25
CA ASP A 267 0.08 -4.20 4.54
C ASP A 267 -0.32 -3.51 3.25
N PRO A 268 0.20 -3.89 2.09
CA PRO A 268 -0.51 -3.48 0.89
C PRO A 268 -1.98 -3.78 1.22
N PRO A 269 -2.90 -2.79 1.21
CA PRO A 269 -4.31 -3.14 1.21
C PRO A 269 -4.38 -4.24 0.16
N SER A 270 -4.83 -5.44 0.51
CA SER A 270 -4.97 -6.51 -0.49
C SER A 270 -5.77 -5.88 -1.62
N GLY A 271 -5.08 -5.52 -2.71
CA GLY A 271 -5.62 -4.42 -3.51
C GLY A 271 -4.64 -3.49 -4.22
N TRP A 272 -5.30 -2.63 -4.98
CA TRP A 272 -4.78 -1.57 -5.81
C TRP A 272 -5.80 -0.42 -5.72
N PRO A 273 -5.93 0.22 -4.53
CA PRO A 273 -7.13 0.99 -4.19
C PRO A 273 -7.12 2.42 -4.75
N ASP A 274 -6.05 2.85 -5.40
CA ASP A 274 -5.82 4.23 -5.79
C ASP A 274 -5.10 4.31 -7.16
N TRP A 275 -4.96 5.51 -7.72
CA TRP A 275 -4.15 5.83 -8.89
C TRP A 275 -2.79 5.15 -8.84
N ARG A 276 -2.46 4.28 -9.81
CA ARG A 276 -1.20 3.52 -9.83
C ARG A 276 -0.94 2.69 -8.56
N GLY A 277 -2.00 2.25 -7.88
CA GLY A 277 -1.92 1.32 -6.76
C GLY A 277 -1.65 2.00 -5.42
N PRO A 278 -1.23 1.21 -4.41
CA PRO A 278 -0.89 1.75 -3.09
C PRO A 278 0.17 2.85 -3.22
N GLU A 279 0.03 3.93 -2.45
CA GLU A 279 0.95 5.08 -2.42
C GLU A 279 1.13 5.84 -3.74
N ARG A 280 0.39 5.48 -4.80
CA ARG A 280 0.44 6.11 -6.12
C ARG A 280 1.75 5.99 -6.88
N SER A 281 2.59 5.03 -6.51
CA SER A 281 3.94 4.85 -7.07
C SER A 281 3.98 4.01 -8.34
N GLY A 282 2.99 3.15 -8.58
CA GLY A 282 3.07 2.11 -9.62
C GLY A 282 4.11 1.03 -9.30
N HIS A 283 4.55 0.93 -8.03
CA HIS A 283 5.56 -0.04 -7.59
C HIS A 283 4.91 -1.17 -6.78
N VAL A 284 5.41 -2.38 -6.98
CA VAL A 284 5.06 -3.59 -6.24
C VAL A 284 6.32 -4.29 -5.74
N THR A 285 6.19 -5.02 -4.64
CA THR A 285 7.31 -5.74 -4.05
C THR A 285 7.91 -6.78 -5.00
N ASN A 286 7.08 -7.44 -5.81
CA ASN A 286 7.55 -8.44 -6.76
C ASN A 286 6.63 -8.55 -7.98
N LEU A 287 7.21 -8.96 -9.10
CA LEU A 287 6.51 -9.35 -10.33
C LEU A 287 6.91 -10.80 -10.69
N PRO A 288 6.04 -11.55 -11.40
CA PRO A 288 6.30 -12.96 -11.68
C PRO A 288 7.57 -13.18 -12.49
N ALA A 289 8.16 -14.37 -12.36
CA ALA A 289 9.43 -14.73 -13.00
C ALA A 289 9.35 -14.80 -14.54
N THR A 290 8.17 -15.11 -15.05
CA THR A 290 7.78 -15.12 -16.46
C THR A 290 6.27 -14.90 -16.51
N LEU A 291 5.73 -14.63 -17.70
CA LEU A 291 4.30 -14.82 -17.96
C LEU A 291 4.10 -16.16 -18.69
N PRO A 292 2.91 -16.80 -18.59
CA PRO A 292 2.60 -17.97 -19.40
C PRO A 292 2.59 -17.61 -20.89
N SER A 293 2.73 -18.59 -21.79
CA SER A 293 2.68 -18.32 -23.25
C SER A 293 1.31 -17.81 -23.72
N GLN A 294 0.25 -18.10 -22.96
CA GLN A 294 -1.11 -17.61 -23.17
C GLN A 294 -1.74 -17.26 -21.82
N LEU A 295 -2.47 -16.14 -21.77
CA LEU A 295 -3.25 -15.75 -20.60
C LEU A 295 -4.70 -16.19 -20.79
N THR A 296 -5.18 -17.06 -19.90
CA THR A 296 -6.60 -17.41 -19.85
C THR A 296 -7.28 -16.53 -18.79
N PRO A 297 -8.29 -15.74 -19.15
CA PRO A 297 -9.01 -14.95 -18.16
C PRO A 297 -9.75 -15.89 -17.19
N ARG A 298 -9.70 -15.58 -15.90
CA ARG A 298 -10.53 -16.25 -14.88
C ARG A 298 -12.00 -15.94 -15.08
N TRP A 299 -12.26 -14.70 -15.46
CA TRP A 299 -13.57 -14.17 -15.80
C TRP A 299 -13.38 -12.89 -16.61
N THR A 300 -14.42 -12.52 -17.36
CA THR A 300 -14.50 -11.25 -18.09
C THR A 300 -15.81 -10.55 -17.78
N LEU A 301 -15.82 -9.22 -17.95
CA LEU A 301 -16.99 -8.37 -17.79
C LEU A 301 -17.10 -7.47 -19.01
N ALA A 302 -18.23 -7.55 -19.73
CA ALA A 302 -18.50 -6.65 -20.84
C ALA A 302 -18.71 -5.20 -20.36
N LEU A 303 -18.12 -4.26 -21.08
CA LEU A 303 -18.15 -2.83 -20.81
C LEU A 303 -18.55 -2.08 -22.09
N THR A 304 -19.03 -0.86 -21.93
CA THR A 304 -19.68 -0.12 -23.02
C THR A 304 -18.91 1.10 -23.51
N GLY A 305 -18.23 1.79 -22.60
CA GLY A 305 -17.48 3.00 -22.87
C GLY A 305 -15.98 2.78 -23.04
N PRO A 306 -15.29 3.74 -23.68
CA PRO A 306 -13.84 3.67 -23.87
C PRO A 306 -13.09 3.75 -22.52
N PRO A 307 -11.90 3.12 -22.43
CA PRO A 307 -11.22 2.91 -21.15
C PRO A 307 -10.24 4.05 -20.88
N MET A 308 -10.71 5.14 -20.26
CA MET A 308 -9.84 6.27 -19.88
C MET A 308 -9.34 6.19 -18.44
N ALA A 309 -10.26 6.00 -17.48
CA ALA A 309 -9.88 5.85 -16.08
C ALA A 309 -9.32 4.45 -15.79
N GLY A 310 -8.40 4.40 -14.83
CA GLY A 310 -7.99 3.14 -14.23
C GLY A 310 -9.09 2.48 -13.40
N THR A 311 -8.82 1.24 -12.99
CA THR A 311 -9.66 0.51 -12.03
C THR A 311 -9.01 0.47 -10.66
N ALA A 312 -9.83 0.29 -9.63
CA ALA A 312 -9.35 0.19 -8.26
C ALA A 312 -9.91 -1.05 -7.57
N VAL A 313 -9.10 -1.73 -6.77
CA VAL A 313 -9.51 -2.94 -6.05
C VAL A 313 -9.08 -2.87 -4.58
N SER A 314 -9.96 -3.31 -3.69
CA SER A 314 -9.66 -3.53 -2.28
C SER A 314 -10.42 -4.75 -1.78
N GLY A 315 -9.69 -5.77 -1.33
CA GLY A 315 -10.20 -7.10 -1.02
C GLY A 315 -11.05 -7.67 -2.16
N GLU A 316 -12.32 -7.92 -1.87
CA GLU A 316 -13.28 -8.54 -2.79
C GLU A 316 -14.09 -7.52 -3.61
N ARG A 317 -13.63 -6.27 -3.71
CA ARG A 317 -14.36 -5.21 -4.40
C ARG A 317 -13.47 -4.59 -5.46
N LEU A 318 -13.87 -4.75 -6.72
CA LEU A 318 -13.26 -4.09 -7.87
C LEU A 318 -14.22 -3.03 -8.41
N ILE A 319 -13.71 -1.81 -8.56
CA ILE A 319 -14.44 -0.64 -9.05
C ILE A 319 -13.97 -0.32 -10.47
N ILE A 320 -14.91 -0.27 -11.40
CA ILE A 320 -14.66 -0.13 -12.83
C ILE A 320 -15.48 1.04 -13.36
N PRO A 321 -14.84 2.16 -13.74
CA PRO A 321 -15.52 3.25 -14.43
C PRO A 321 -15.99 2.81 -15.82
N ASP A 322 -17.07 3.35 -16.33
CA ASP A 322 -17.60 3.05 -17.66
C ASP A 322 -18.46 4.21 -18.16
N LYS A 323 -18.90 4.15 -19.41
CA LYS A 323 -19.82 5.13 -20.00
C LYS A 323 -20.92 4.39 -20.72
N SER A 324 -22.17 4.83 -20.59
CA SER A 324 -23.28 4.25 -21.33
C SER A 324 -23.03 4.27 -22.84
N ALA A 325 -23.63 3.31 -23.57
CA ALA A 325 -23.43 3.18 -25.01
C ALA A 325 -23.86 4.42 -25.84
N ASP A 326 -24.77 5.23 -25.32
CA ASP A 326 -25.19 6.51 -25.92
C ASP A 326 -24.32 7.71 -25.50
N ALA A 327 -23.25 7.44 -24.72
CA ALA A 327 -22.31 8.40 -24.16
C ALA A 327 -22.94 9.51 -23.28
N LYS A 328 -24.16 9.30 -22.75
CA LYS A 328 -24.88 10.30 -21.95
C LYS A 328 -24.78 10.11 -20.44
N ARG A 329 -24.40 8.92 -19.98
CA ARG A 329 -24.35 8.58 -18.55
C ARG A 329 -23.00 8.00 -18.18
N ASP A 330 -22.44 8.47 -17.08
CA ASP A 330 -21.29 7.83 -16.45
C ASP A 330 -21.81 6.65 -15.63
N ILE A 331 -21.07 5.55 -15.68
CA ILE A 331 -21.39 4.33 -14.94
C ILE A 331 -20.15 3.94 -14.12
N PHE A 332 -20.33 3.56 -12.86
CA PHE A 332 -19.28 2.94 -12.05
C PHE A 332 -19.80 1.60 -11.54
N HIS A 333 -19.18 0.52 -12.01
CA HIS A 333 -19.49 -0.84 -11.61
C HIS A 333 -18.69 -1.20 -10.38
N CYS A 334 -19.32 -1.88 -9.43
CA CYS A 334 -18.64 -2.67 -8.41
C CYS A 334 -18.93 -4.14 -8.64
N VAL A 335 -17.87 -4.91 -8.79
CA VAL A 335 -17.94 -6.36 -8.97
C VAL A 335 -17.12 -7.07 -7.91
N ASP A 336 -17.47 -8.33 -7.67
CA ASP A 336 -16.66 -9.23 -6.86
C ASP A 336 -15.35 -9.54 -7.60
N SER A 337 -14.22 -9.27 -6.95
CA SER A 337 -12.90 -9.42 -7.60
C SER A 337 -12.56 -10.88 -7.92
N LYS A 338 -13.23 -11.86 -7.30
CA LYS A 338 -12.96 -13.29 -7.49
C LYS A 338 -13.60 -13.86 -8.75
N ASP A 339 -14.82 -13.43 -9.08
CA ASP A 339 -15.64 -14.03 -10.14
C ASP A 339 -16.28 -13.03 -11.11
N GLY A 340 -16.09 -11.72 -10.90
CA GLY A 340 -16.64 -10.68 -11.77
C GLY A 340 -18.14 -10.44 -11.60
N ARG A 341 -18.79 -11.07 -10.61
CA ARG A 341 -20.22 -10.90 -10.37
C ARG A 341 -20.52 -9.46 -9.92
N GLY A 342 -21.51 -8.84 -10.55
CA GLY A 342 -22.01 -7.53 -10.16
C GLY A 342 -22.50 -7.49 -8.70
N ILE A 343 -22.07 -6.46 -7.97
CA ILE A 343 -22.49 -6.18 -6.59
C ILE A 343 -23.42 -4.97 -6.58
N TRP A 344 -22.95 -3.85 -7.13
CA TRP A 344 -23.74 -2.63 -7.29
C TRP A 344 -23.23 -1.82 -8.48
N GLN A 345 -24.05 -0.89 -8.94
CA GLN A 345 -23.70 0.07 -10.00
C GLN A 345 -24.18 1.46 -9.57
N LEU A 346 -23.30 2.46 -9.72
CA LEU A 346 -23.70 3.87 -9.67
C LEU A 346 -23.81 4.37 -11.11
N GLU A 347 -24.91 5.04 -11.44
CA GLU A 347 -25.14 5.62 -12.76
C GLU A 347 -25.77 7.00 -12.62
N TYR A 348 -25.30 7.96 -13.41
CA TYR A 348 -25.82 9.32 -13.42
C TYR A 348 -25.64 10.00 -14.78
N ASP A 349 -26.48 11.00 -15.04
CA ASP A 349 -26.41 11.81 -16.28
C ASP A 349 -25.12 12.63 -16.32
N ALA A 350 -24.36 12.46 -17.39
CA ALA A 350 -23.15 13.20 -17.70
C ALA A 350 -23.04 13.43 -19.22
N PRO A 351 -24.01 14.13 -19.83
CA PRO A 351 -24.00 14.43 -21.26
C PRO A 351 -23.00 15.55 -21.58
N GLY A 352 -22.54 15.58 -22.83
CA GLY A 352 -21.70 16.64 -23.36
C GLY A 352 -20.56 16.09 -24.20
N ASP A 353 -20.19 16.84 -25.23
CA ASP A 353 -19.10 16.49 -26.13
C ASP A 353 -17.76 16.98 -25.57
N MET A 354 -16.69 16.25 -25.87
CA MET A 354 -15.30 16.61 -25.58
C MET A 354 -14.45 16.30 -26.83
N GLU A 355 -13.26 16.88 -26.95
CA GLU A 355 -12.39 16.68 -28.12
C GLU A 355 -11.98 15.20 -28.32
N TYR A 356 -11.96 14.43 -27.24
CA TYR A 356 -11.77 12.97 -27.22
C TYR A 356 -13.08 12.28 -26.77
N THR A 357 -12.99 11.22 -25.96
CA THR A 357 -14.17 10.64 -25.29
C THR A 357 -14.60 11.44 -24.06
N ASN A 358 -15.89 11.43 -23.73
CA ASN A 358 -16.40 12.01 -22.48
C ASN A 358 -16.47 10.98 -21.31
N ALA A 359 -15.78 9.85 -21.43
CA ALA A 359 -15.70 8.81 -20.40
C ALA A 359 -14.98 9.29 -19.13
N PRO A 360 -15.32 8.76 -17.93
CA PRO A 360 -14.56 9.02 -16.71
C PRO A 360 -13.07 8.74 -16.88
N ARG A 361 -12.22 9.64 -16.37
CA ARG A 361 -10.75 9.62 -16.58
C ARG A 361 -9.93 9.52 -15.29
N ALA A 362 -10.53 9.89 -14.16
CA ALA A 362 -9.92 9.75 -12.85
C ALA A 362 -10.09 8.32 -12.33
N THR A 363 -9.02 7.71 -11.86
CA THR A 363 -9.07 6.39 -11.21
C THR A 363 -9.87 6.51 -9.89
N PRO A 364 -10.83 5.60 -9.64
CA PRO A 364 -11.53 5.52 -8.36
C PRO A 364 -10.57 5.40 -7.18
N VAL A 365 -10.93 5.96 -6.03
CA VAL A 365 -10.15 5.82 -4.80
C VAL A 365 -10.97 5.10 -3.73
N ILE A 366 -10.44 4.02 -3.18
CA ILE A 366 -11.08 3.21 -2.15
C ILE A 366 -10.34 3.41 -0.82
N HIS A 367 -11.06 3.80 0.23
CA HIS A 367 -10.45 4.03 1.55
C HIS A 367 -11.48 3.95 2.67
N ASP A 368 -11.19 3.17 3.71
CA ASP A 368 -12.04 2.93 4.89
C ASP A 368 -13.51 2.65 4.57
N GLY A 369 -13.76 1.73 3.62
CA GLY A 369 -15.12 1.35 3.23
C GLY A 369 -15.88 2.41 2.44
N LEU A 370 -15.21 3.49 2.01
CA LEU A 370 -15.76 4.49 1.10
C LEU A 370 -15.05 4.45 -0.26
N VAL A 371 -15.75 4.84 -1.31
CA VAL A 371 -15.20 5.00 -2.66
C VAL A 371 -15.49 6.39 -3.18
N TYR A 372 -14.47 7.02 -3.77
CA TYR A 372 -14.56 8.34 -4.39
C TYR A 372 -14.49 8.20 -5.91
N LEU A 373 -15.54 8.66 -6.58
CA LEU A 373 -15.80 8.43 -8.00
C LEU A 373 -15.92 9.79 -8.69
N GLN A 374 -14.97 10.11 -9.57
CA GLN A 374 -14.94 11.38 -10.30
C GLN A 374 -15.13 11.16 -11.81
N GLY A 375 -16.16 11.79 -12.37
CA GLY A 375 -16.44 11.82 -13.81
C GLY A 375 -15.70 12.95 -14.53
N ALA A 376 -15.58 12.86 -15.85
CA ALA A 376 -14.88 13.85 -16.67
C ALA A 376 -15.54 15.24 -16.64
N HIS A 377 -16.86 15.30 -16.43
CA HIS A 377 -17.63 16.55 -16.33
C HIS A 377 -17.61 17.18 -14.93
N GLY A 378 -16.78 16.68 -14.01
CA GLY A 378 -16.61 17.26 -12.67
C GLY A 378 -17.60 16.74 -11.62
N HIS A 379 -18.42 15.74 -11.95
CA HIS A 379 -19.21 15.02 -10.95
C HIS A 379 -18.29 14.27 -9.99
N LEU A 380 -18.50 14.42 -8.68
CA LEU A 380 -17.76 13.70 -7.65
C LEU A 380 -18.75 13.07 -6.67
N HIS A 381 -18.67 11.74 -6.54
CA HIS A 381 -19.49 10.97 -5.62
C HIS A 381 -18.63 10.28 -4.58
N CYS A 382 -19.08 10.31 -3.32
CA CYS A 382 -18.63 9.38 -2.31
C CYS A 382 -19.73 8.35 -2.08
N VAL A 383 -19.38 7.07 -2.20
CA VAL A 383 -20.29 5.96 -1.99
C VAL A 383 -19.75 5.01 -0.93
N ASP A 384 -20.66 4.31 -0.26
CA ASP A 384 -20.33 3.17 0.57
C ASP A 384 -19.84 2.01 -0.31
N LEU A 385 -18.65 1.46 0.00
CA LEU A 385 -18.01 0.41 -0.81
C LEU A 385 -18.82 -0.88 -0.85
N ALA A 386 -19.52 -1.22 0.23
CA ALA A 386 -20.25 -2.48 0.33
C ALA A 386 -21.56 -2.44 -0.48
N THR A 387 -22.23 -1.29 -0.49
CA THR A 387 -23.61 -1.16 -0.99
C THR A 387 -23.78 -0.27 -2.21
N GLY A 388 -22.78 0.57 -2.53
CA GLY A 388 -22.87 1.58 -3.59
C GLY A 388 -23.75 2.78 -3.24
N ARG A 389 -24.28 2.84 -2.01
CA ARG A 389 -25.13 3.94 -1.57
C ARG A 389 -24.33 5.24 -1.54
N VAL A 390 -24.83 6.27 -2.23
CA VAL A 390 -24.25 7.61 -2.17
C VAL A 390 -24.32 8.16 -0.74
N VAL A 391 -23.15 8.46 -0.18
CA VAL A 391 -23.00 9.13 1.12
C VAL A 391 -23.11 10.64 0.93
N TRP A 392 -22.40 11.17 -0.06
CA TRP A 392 -22.49 12.57 -0.47
C TRP A 392 -22.07 12.72 -1.94
N ARG A 393 -22.44 13.85 -2.54
CA ARG A 393 -22.05 14.22 -3.90
C ARG A 393 -21.67 15.71 -3.99
N ARG A 394 -20.80 16.03 -4.95
CA ARG A 394 -20.30 17.36 -5.29
C ARG A 394 -20.19 17.50 -6.81
N HIS A 395 -20.11 18.73 -7.28
CA HIS A 395 -19.80 19.02 -8.67
C HIS A 395 -18.68 20.06 -8.73
N LEU A 396 -17.47 19.64 -9.14
CA LEU A 396 -16.25 20.46 -9.14
C LEU A 396 -16.47 21.82 -9.82
N PHE A 397 -16.97 21.83 -11.05
CA PHE A 397 -17.12 23.07 -11.82
C PHE A 397 -18.20 24.00 -11.24
N ALA A 398 -19.40 23.48 -10.96
CA ALA A 398 -20.50 24.27 -10.40
C ALA A 398 -20.25 24.75 -8.97
N ASP A 399 -19.78 23.87 -8.08
CA ASP A 399 -19.60 24.19 -6.64
C ASP A 399 -18.49 25.21 -6.42
N PHE A 400 -17.43 25.17 -7.24
CA PHE A 400 -16.24 26.01 -7.10
C PHE A 400 -16.09 27.11 -8.16
N LYS A 401 -17.07 27.24 -9.07
CA LYS A 401 -17.05 28.21 -10.17
C LYS A 401 -15.80 28.05 -11.05
N ALA A 402 -15.43 26.81 -11.33
CA ALA A 402 -14.36 26.49 -12.26
C ALA A 402 -14.92 26.27 -13.67
N GLU A 403 -14.11 26.57 -14.68
CA GLU A 403 -14.44 26.28 -16.07
C GLU A 403 -14.20 24.80 -16.38
N PRO A 404 -15.04 24.15 -17.21
CA PRO A 404 -14.77 22.81 -17.71
C PRO A 404 -13.44 22.75 -18.47
N LEU A 405 -12.66 21.69 -18.23
CA LEU A 405 -11.39 21.46 -18.92
C LEU A 405 -11.62 20.90 -20.33
N THR A 406 -10.75 21.28 -21.28
CA THR A 406 -10.78 20.82 -22.68
C THR A 406 -10.87 19.30 -22.80
N TRP A 407 -10.13 18.56 -21.98
CA TRP A 407 -10.10 17.09 -21.99
C TRP A 407 -10.73 16.44 -20.75
N GLY A 408 -11.53 17.21 -20.01
CA GLY A 408 -12.25 16.75 -18.82
C GLY A 408 -11.40 16.63 -17.56
N ALA A 409 -12.06 16.54 -16.41
CA ALA A 409 -11.42 16.35 -15.11
C ALA A 409 -10.78 14.95 -14.99
N SER A 410 -9.45 14.89 -14.94
CA SER A 410 -8.69 13.63 -14.85
C SER A 410 -7.91 13.44 -13.54
N VAL A 411 -7.77 14.48 -12.72
CA VAL A 411 -7.03 14.41 -11.46
C VAL A 411 -7.72 13.43 -10.51
N SER A 412 -7.08 12.28 -10.26
CA SER A 412 -7.59 11.27 -9.33
C SER A 412 -7.58 11.84 -7.89
N PRO A 413 -8.73 11.93 -7.19
CA PRO A 413 -8.83 12.56 -5.86
C PRO A 413 -7.85 11.96 -4.86
N LEU A 414 -7.06 12.75 -4.12
CA LEU A 414 -6.04 12.24 -3.20
C LEU A 414 -6.56 12.20 -1.76
N ILE A 415 -6.28 11.14 -1.01
CA ILE A 415 -6.59 11.08 0.42
C ILE A 415 -5.36 11.46 1.25
N VAL A 416 -5.55 12.41 2.17
CA VAL A 416 -4.55 12.77 3.19
C VAL A 416 -5.23 12.91 4.55
N GLY A 417 -5.10 11.88 5.38
CA GLY A 417 -5.83 11.77 6.65
C GLY A 417 -7.35 11.79 6.40
N ASP A 418 -8.08 12.68 7.07
CA ASP A 418 -9.52 12.84 6.89
C ASP A 418 -9.93 13.72 5.69
N LYS A 419 -8.97 14.08 4.83
CA LYS A 419 -9.19 14.98 3.71
C LYS A 419 -9.19 14.24 2.39
N LEU A 420 -10.11 14.64 1.52
CA LEU A 420 -10.11 14.31 0.09
C LEU A 420 -9.69 15.56 -0.68
N ILE A 421 -8.55 15.50 -1.33
CA ILE A 421 -7.97 16.59 -2.11
C ILE A 421 -8.40 16.44 -3.57
N ILE A 422 -8.95 17.51 -4.12
CA ILE A 422 -9.44 17.59 -5.50
C ILE A 422 -8.90 18.85 -6.18
N ALA A 423 -8.95 18.87 -7.52
CA ALA A 423 -8.50 20.00 -8.33
C ALA A 423 -9.65 20.55 -9.18
N PRO A 424 -10.53 21.41 -8.64
CA PRO A 424 -11.54 22.08 -9.44
C PRO A 424 -10.92 23.02 -10.48
N GLY A 425 -9.79 23.67 -10.16
CA GLY A 425 -9.11 24.56 -11.08
C GLY A 425 -9.71 25.97 -11.18
N ALA A 426 -10.45 26.43 -10.18
CA ALA A 426 -10.91 27.82 -10.15
C ALA A 426 -9.84 28.75 -9.56
N LYS A 427 -9.89 30.04 -9.91
CA LYS A 427 -8.96 31.05 -9.39
C LYS A 427 -8.84 31.05 -7.86
N ASP A 428 -9.96 30.92 -7.15
CA ASP A 428 -10.02 30.93 -5.68
C ASP A 428 -10.08 29.51 -5.07
N ALA A 429 -10.11 28.48 -5.91
CA ALA A 429 -10.29 27.08 -5.53
C ALA A 429 -9.61 26.15 -6.54
N SER A 430 -8.33 26.40 -6.79
CA SER A 430 -7.51 25.63 -7.72
C SER A 430 -7.30 24.22 -7.17
N VAL A 431 -6.96 24.15 -5.87
CA VAL A 431 -6.91 22.91 -5.08
C VAL A 431 -7.82 23.05 -3.88
N VAL A 432 -8.58 22.01 -3.58
CA VAL A 432 -9.55 22.01 -2.48
C VAL A 432 -9.40 20.75 -1.65
N ALA A 433 -9.46 20.90 -0.33
CA ALA A 433 -9.68 19.78 0.57
C ALA A 433 -11.13 19.72 1.02
N LEU A 434 -11.74 18.57 0.83
CA LEU A 434 -13.02 18.20 1.41
C LEU A 434 -12.82 17.29 2.61
N ASN A 435 -13.73 17.32 3.57
CA ASN A 435 -13.86 16.26 4.54
C ASN A 435 -14.36 15.01 3.81
N ARG A 436 -13.55 13.95 3.82
CA ARG A 436 -13.79 12.76 3.00
C ARG A 436 -15.12 12.05 3.33
N LYS A 437 -15.61 12.15 4.57
CA LYS A 437 -16.84 11.47 5.02
C LYS A 437 -18.11 12.27 4.74
N THR A 438 -18.01 13.58 4.55
CA THR A 438 -19.19 14.48 4.45
C THR A 438 -19.23 15.33 3.18
N GLY A 439 -18.12 15.43 2.46
CA GLY A 439 -17.97 16.33 1.31
C GLY A 439 -17.93 17.81 1.69
N ALA A 440 -17.90 18.16 2.98
CA ALA A 440 -17.80 19.56 3.42
C ALA A 440 -16.42 20.14 3.08
N VAL A 441 -16.37 21.37 2.60
CA VAL A 441 -15.09 22.05 2.32
C VAL A 441 -14.35 22.30 3.63
N ILE A 442 -13.08 21.89 3.69
CA ILE A 442 -12.16 22.18 4.80
C ILE A 442 -11.35 23.43 4.47
N TRP A 443 -10.73 23.46 3.29
CA TRP A 443 -9.99 24.61 2.79
C TRP A 443 -10.00 24.64 1.27
N GLN A 444 -9.76 25.84 0.72
CA GLN A 444 -9.61 26.11 -0.71
C GLN A 444 -8.33 26.91 -0.89
N ALA A 445 -7.53 26.54 -1.87
CA ALA A 445 -6.29 27.23 -2.21
C ALA A 445 -6.45 27.92 -3.58
N PRO A 446 -6.14 29.22 -3.69
CA PRO A 446 -6.16 29.90 -4.98
C PRO A 446 -5.02 29.41 -5.88
N GLY A 447 -5.18 29.56 -7.20
CA GLY A 447 -4.18 29.12 -8.17
C GLY A 447 -4.68 29.18 -9.61
N ASN A 448 -4.03 28.40 -10.47
CA ASN A 448 -4.37 28.30 -11.89
C ASN A 448 -5.47 27.24 -12.14
N ALA A 449 -5.84 27.06 -13.41
CA ALA A 449 -6.69 25.96 -13.84
C ALA A 449 -6.08 24.60 -13.44
N ALA A 450 -6.91 23.56 -13.36
CA ALA A 450 -6.41 22.23 -13.06
C ALA A 450 -5.54 21.71 -14.21
N ALA A 451 -4.46 21.00 -13.84
CA ALA A 451 -3.70 20.18 -14.79
C ALA A 451 -4.35 18.78 -14.93
N TYR A 452 -3.70 17.89 -15.66
CA TYR A 452 -4.22 16.53 -15.92
C TYR A 452 -3.54 15.42 -15.10
N SER A 453 -2.51 15.74 -14.32
CA SER A 453 -1.76 14.82 -13.47
C SER A 453 -2.37 14.62 -12.08
N ALA A 454 -2.12 13.45 -11.48
CA ALA A 454 -2.54 13.17 -10.11
C ALA A 454 -1.67 13.92 -9.08
N PHE A 455 -2.24 14.21 -7.91
CA PHE A 455 -1.48 14.68 -6.76
C PHE A 455 -0.81 13.54 -6.00
N MET A 456 0.34 13.83 -5.40
CA MET A 456 1.13 12.93 -4.58
C MET A 456 1.28 13.45 -3.14
N PRO A 457 1.09 12.61 -2.12
CA PRO A 457 1.48 12.95 -0.76
C PRO A 457 2.97 12.65 -0.56
N ALA A 458 3.72 13.58 0.04
CA ALA A 458 5.13 13.37 0.33
C ALA A 458 5.53 14.05 1.64
N THR A 459 6.61 13.55 2.26
CA THR A 459 7.29 14.26 3.36
C THR A 459 8.74 14.49 2.96
N PHE A 460 9.10 15.76 2.79
CA PHE A 460 10.47 16.17 2.48
C PHE A 460 11.02 16.98 3.64
N ASP A 461 12.20 16.61 4.13
CA ASP A 461 12.86 17.22 5.30
C ASP A 461 11.94 17.37 6.52
N GLY A 462 11.08 16.38 6.77
CA GLY A 462 10.11 16.38 7.88
C GLY A 462 8.85 17.22 7.65
N VAL A 463 8.67 17.83 6.48
CA VAL A 463 7.48 18.61 6.11
C VAL A 463 6.59 17.81 5.19
N THR A 464 5.40 17.43 5.66
CA THR A 464 4.37 16.74 4.87
C THR A 464 3.61 17.70 3.97
N GLN A 465 3.43 17.31 2.71
CA GLN A 465 2.95 18.17 1.62
C GLN A 465 2.11 17.36 0.63
N ILE A 466 1.16 18.03 -0.01
CA ILE A 466 0.51 17.57 -1.24
C ILE A 466 1.27 18.19 -2.41
N ILE A 467 1.65 17.40 -3.42
CA ILE A 467 2.46 17.86 -4.54
C ILE A 467 1.77 17.53 -5.86
N GLY A 468 1.80 18.46 -6.80
CA GLY A 468 1.46 18.21 -8.19
C GLY A 468 1.15 19.50 -8.93
N TYR A 469 0.60 19.36 -10.13
CA TYR A 469 0.48 20.46 -11.07
C TYR A 469 -0.87 21.16 -10.99
N ASP A 470 -0.82 22.48 -11.13
CA ASP A 470 -1.86 23.26 -11.77
C ASP A 470 -1.41 23.60 -13.21
N SER A 471 -2.26 24.21 -14.02
CA SER A 471 -1.99 24.41 -15.45
C SER A 471 -0.78 25.29 -15.75
N GLY A 472 -0.29 26.05 -14.77
CA GLY A 472 0.85 26.96 -14.95
C GLY A 472 2.07 26.62 -14.11
N SER A 473 1.99 25.65 -13.20
CA SER A 473 3.07 25.38 -12.26
C SER A 473 2.96 24.03 -11.56
N LEU A 474 4.10 23.51 -11.10
CA LEU A 474 4.14 22.52 -10.05
C LEU A 474 4.08 23.22 -8.68
N GLY A 475 3.29 22.67 -7.77
CA GLY A 475 3.12 23.20 -6.43
C GLY A 475 3.28 22.18 -5.33
N ALA A 476 3.49 22.70 -4.12
CA ALA A 476 3.18 21.98 -2.91
C ALA A 476 2.24 22.77 -2.00
N TRP A 477 1.35 22.07 -1.33
CA TRP A 477 0.39 22.61 -0.39
C TRP A 477 0.48 21.91 0.96
N GLN A 478 0.35 22.68 2.04
CA GLN A 478 0.25 22.13 3.39
C GLN A 478 -1.10 21.39 3.55
N PRO A 479 -1.11 20.10 3.92
CA PRO A 479 -2.35 19.32 3.98
C PRO A 479 -3.42 19.88 4.92
N GLN A 480 -2.99 20.52 6.02
CA GLN A 480 -3.89 21.01 7.06
C GLN A 480 -4.64 22.27 6.66
N THR A 481 -3.99 23.18 5.92
CA THR A 481 -4.46 24.55 5.68
C THR A 481 -4.67 24.88 4.21
N GLY A 482 -4.09 24.12 3.29
CA GLY A 482 -4.04 24.47 1.88
C GLY A 482 -3.03 25.57 1.55
N ALA A 483 -2.21 26.02 2.50
CA ALA A 483 -1.20 27.04 2.24
C ALA A 483 -0.16 26.51 1.23
N ARG A 484 0.12 27.30 0.19
CA ARG A 484 1.17 26.99 -0.80
C ARG A 484 2.53 27.07 -0.10
N LEU A 485 3.28 25.97 -0.11
CA LEU A 485 4.61 25.86 0.50
C LEU A 485 5.71 26.32 -0.46
N TRP A 486 5.56 25.99 -1.73
CA TRP A 486 6.44 26.41 -2.81
C TRP A 486 5.76 26.27 -4.16
N THR A 487 6.35 26.93 -5.16
CA THR A 487 5.93 26.91 -6.56
C THR A 487 7.17 26.74 -7.43
N LEU A 488 7.08 25.84 -8.40
CA LEU A 488 8.07 25.63 -9.44
C LEU A 488 7.40 25.84 -10.79
N ILE A 489 7.87 26.84 -11.53
CA ILE A 489 7.38 27.14 -12.88
C ILE A 489 8.25 26.37 -13.88
N PRO A 490 7.68 25.52 -14.74
CA PRO A 490 8.46 24.85 -15.77
C PRO A 490 9.05 25.88 -16.76
N PRO A 491 10.30 25.69 -17.23
CA PRO A 491 10.92 26.58 -18.20
C PRO A 491 10.07 26.83 -19.47
N ASP A 492 9.52 25.77 -20.04
CA ASP A 492 8.50 25.85 -21.10
C ASP A 492 7.11 25.71 -20.47
N ALA A 493 6.24 26.68 -20.75
CA ALA A 493 4.88 26.75 -20.22
C ALA A 493 3.86 25.96 -21.07
N SER A 494 4.28 25.36 -22.18
CA SER A 494 3.41 24.69 -23.15
C SER A 494 3.06 23.24 -22.77
N ASP A 495 3.53 22.76 -21.62
CA ASP A 495 3.22 21.42 -21.13
C ASP A 495 1.77 21.30 -20.66
N PHE A 496 1.12 20.20 -21.07
CA PHE A 496 -0.19 19.82 -20.54
C PHE A 496 -0.12 19.23 -19.11
N ASN A 497 1.08 18.97 -18.59
CA ASN A 497 1.32 18.50 -17.22
C ASN A 497 0.52 17.22 -16.87
N VAL A 498 0.55 16.22 -17.76
CA VAL A 498 -0.20 14.96 -17.63
C VAL A 498 0.52 13.95 -16.73
N THR A 499 1.84 13.91 -16.78
CA THR A 499 2.64 12.97 -15.98
C THR A 499 2.59 13.30 -14.49
N THR A 500 2.46 12.27 -13.65
CA THR A 500 2.43 12.45 -12.20
C THR A 500 3.87 12.61 -11.66
N PRO A 501 4.15 13.56 -10.74
CA PRO A 501 5.46 13.65 -10.11
C PRO A 501 5.86 12.34 -9.40
N VAL A 502 7.13 11.93 -9.50
CA VAL A 502 7.62 10.69 -8.89
C VAL A 502 8.51 11.00 -7.70
N ILE A 503 8.16 10.47 -6.53
CA ILE A 503 8.92 10.65 -5.28
C ILE A 503 9.97 9.55 -5.18
N ILE A 504 11.23 9.94 -4.94
CA ILE A 504 12.36 9.02 -4.82
C ILE A 504 13.15 9.41 -3.56
N GLY A 505 12.90 8.73 -2.45
CA GLY A 505 13.48 9.10 -1.16
C GLY A 505 13.17 10.58 -0.83
N ASN A 506 14.21 11.39 -0.65
CA ASN A 506 14.09 12.83 -0.40
C ASN A 506 14.29 13.69 -1.68
N GLN A 507 13.95 13.14 -2.85
CA GLN A 507 14.07 13.79 -4.15
C GLN A 507 12.76 13.70 -4.94
N LEU A 508 12.62 14.59 -5.92
CA LEU A 508 11.45 14.67 -6.78
C LEU A 508 11.88 14.55 -8.24
N LEU A 509 11.41 13.51 -8.92
CA LEU A 509 11.63 13.28 -10.35
C LEU A 509 10.41 13.77 -11.13
N LEU A 510 10.64 14.66 -12.09
CA LEU A 510 9.64 15.19 -13.02
C LEU A 510 10.03 14.81 -14.44
N ALA A 511 9.08 14.45 -15.29
CA ALA A 511 9.32 14.20 -16.70
C ALA A 511 8.12 14.70 -17.50
N THR A 512 8.32 15.66 -18.41
CA THR A 512 7.23 16.26 -19.19
C THR A 512 7.69 16.54 -20.62
N GLU A 513 6.75 16.64 -21.56
CA GLU A 513 6.97 16.72 -23.01
C GLU A 513 7.97 17.80 -23.44
N ASN A 514 7.82 19.03 -22.96
CA ASN A 514 8.61 20.17 -23.44
C ASN A 514 9.76 20.55 -22.50
N ASN A 515 9.90 19.84 -21.36
CA ASN A 515 10.93 20.15 -20.36
C ASN A 515 11.83 18.97 -19.99
N GLY A 516 11.64 17.79 -20.59
CA GLY A 516 12.43 16.60 -20.34
C GLY A 516 12.33 16.07 -18.90
N THR A 517 13.20 15.12 -18.59
CA THR A 517 13.30 14.47 -17.28
C THR A 517 14.29 15.21 -16.38
N ARG A 518 13.87 15.56 -15.16
CA ARG A 518 14.58 16.43 -14.24
C ARG A 518 14.46 15.90 -12.82
N LEU A 519 15.57 15.82 -12.10
CA LEU A 519 15.61 15.44 -10.69
C LEU A 519 15.85 16.66 -9.82
N TYR A 520 15.02 16.85 -8.80
CA TYR A 520 15.07 17.97 -7.88
C TYR A 520 15.38 17.51 -6.46
N ARG A 521 16.01 18.42 -5.71
CA ARG A 521 16.31 18.26 -4.28
C ARG A 521 15.55 19.30 -3.46
N PHE A 522 15.62 19.16 -2.15
CA PHE A 522 15.00 20.07 -1.20
C PHE A 522 16.05 20.85 -0.37
N ASP A 523 15.63 21.97 0.21
CA ASP A 523 16.48 22.96 0.89
C ASP A 523 16.78 22.63 2.37
N GLY A 524 16.37 21.46 2.88
CA GLY A 524 16.46 21.11 4.30
C GLY A 524 15.28 21.65 5.13
N LYS A 525 14.33 22.35 4.50
CA LYS A 525 13.09 22.88 5.09
C LYS A 525 11.86 22.44 4.31
N GLY A 526 12.02 21.41 3.48
CA GLY A 526 10.94 20.85 2.68
C GLY A 526 10.54 21.72 1.47
N ARG A 527 11.34 22.72 1.08
CA ARG A 527 11.08 23.48 -0.16
C ARG A 527 11.95 22.96 -1.29
N VAL A 528 11.34 22.76 -2.45
CA VAL A 528 12.08 22.35 -3.64
C VAL A 528 13.09 23.44 -4.01
N VAL A 529 14.31 23.02 -4.36
CA VAL A 529 15.31 23.93 -4.94
C VAL A 529 14.99 24.07 -6.43
N PRO A 530 14.79 25.29 -6.97
CA PRO A 530 14.29 25.48 -8.34
C PRO A 530 15.21 24.93 -9.43
N GLU A 531 16.50 24.80 -9.17
CA GLU A 531 17.47 24.24 -10.10
C GLU A 531 17.52 22.70 -9.99
N PRO A 532 17.29 21.96 -11.10
CA PRO A 532 17.45 20.51 -11.09
C PRO A 532 18.89 20.12 -10.76
N VAL A 533 19.06 19.05 -9.97
CA VAL A 533 20.38 18.46 -9.73
C VAL A 533 20.85 17.62 -10.91
N LEU A 534 19.93 17.03 -11.65
CA LEU A 534 20.18 16.22 -12.84
C LEU A 534 19.09 16.51 -13.89
N LYS A 535 19.44 16.38 -15.17
CA LYS A 535 18.52 16.55 -16.29
C LYS A 535 18.83 15.54 -17.40
N ASN A 536 17.80 15.21 -18.17
CA ASN A 536 17.85 14.45 -19.40
C ASN A 536 16.82 15.05 -20.37
N ASP A 537 17.28 15.52 -21.51
CA ASP A 537 16.41 16.17 -22.50
C ASP A 537 15.80 15.17 -23.50
N ASP A 538 16.34 13.94 -23.58
CA ASP A 538 15.88 12.89 -24.50
C ASP A 538 14.54 12.28 -24.05
N LEU A 539 14.43 11.94 -22.76
CA LEU A 539 13.22 11.37 -22.18
C LEU A 539 12.25 12.49 -21.80
N ALA A 540 11.32 12.76 -22.70
CA ALA A 540 10.32 13.80 -22.53
C ALA A 540 8.91 13.22 -22.84
N PRO A 541 8.31 12.50 -21.87
CA PRO A 541 7.01 11.86 -22.07
C PRO A 541 5.87 12.87 -22.04
N ASP A 542 4.90 12.70 -22.94
CA ASP A 542 3.63 13.45 -22.92
C ASP A 542 2.73 12.95 -21.78
N THR A 543 2.39 11.65 -21.79
CA THR A 543 1.39 11.10 -20.86
C THR A 543 1.90 9.95 -19.98
N CYS A 544 3.05 9.35 -20.31
CA CYS A 544 3.60 8.23 -19.54
C CYS A 544 4.28 8.72 -18.26
N THR A 545 3.70 8.40 -17.11
CA THR A 545 4.35 8.68 -15.82
C THR A 545 5.54 7.73 -15.61
N PRO A 546 6.75 8.24 -15.29
CA PRO A 546 7.91 7.37 -15.09
C PRO A 546 7.72 6.34 -13.97
N ALA A 547 8.31 5.17 -14.17
CA ALA A 547 8.43 4.12 -13.18
C ALA A 547 9.90 3.93 -12.79
N VAL A 548 10.12 3.61 -11.51
CA VAL A 548 11.47 3.40 -10.96
C VAL A 548 11.60 1.93 -10.58
N ALA A 549 12.66 1.28 -11.07
CA ALA A 549 13.01 -0.09 -10.73
C ALA A 549 14.49 -0.14 -10.35
N GLY A 550 14.78 -0.36 -9.06
CA GLY A 550 16.14 -0.22 -8.53
C GLY A 550 16.70 1.18 -8.80
N GLN A 551 17.89 1.25 -9.40
CA GLN A 551 18.57 2.51 -9.75
C GLN A 551 18.28 2.97 -11.19
N ARG A 552 17.10 2.68 -11.73
CA ARG A 552 16.75 3.00 -13.12
C ARG A 552 15.35 3.59 -13.24
N VAL A 553 15.21 4.47 -14.22
CA VAL A 553 13.96 5.17 -14.56
C VAL A 553 13.50 4.70 -15.93
N PHE A 554 12.21 4.37 -16.05
CA PHE A 554 11.59 3.92 -17.29
C PHE A 554 10.35 4.72 -17.61
N ALA A 555 10.23 5.19 -18.85
CA ALA A 555 9.02 5.78 -19.38
C ALA A 555 9.04 5.69 -20.91
N THR A 556 7.87 5.85 -21.53
CA THR A 556 7.76 5.94 -22.99
C THR A 556 7.67 7.37 -23.45
N ALA A 557 8.38 7.71 -24.52
CA ALA A 557 8.28 8.97 -25.23
C ALA A 557 8.54 8.74 -26.73
N TYR A 558 7.82 9.44 -27.60
CA TYR A 558 8.05 9.43 -29.05
C TYR A 558 8.02 8.03 -29.72
N GLY A 559 7.18 7.11 -29.23
CA GLY A 559 7.15 5.73 -29.74
C GLY A 559 8.29 4.84 -29.24
N GLU A 560 9.01 5.25 -28.20
CA GLU A 560 10.17 4.53 -27.68
C GLU A 560 10.08 4.33 -26.17
N LEU A 561 10.56 3.18 -25.68
CA LEU A 561 10.76 2.93 -24.26
C LEU A 561 12.19 3.30 -23.86
N PHE A 562 12.33 4.24 -22.93
CA PHE A 562 13.63 4.66 -22.41
C PHE A 562 13.96 3.96 -21.10
N CYS A 563 15.26 3.72 -20.88
CA CYS A 563 15.85 3.35 -19.60
C CYS A 563 16.95 4.34 -19.26
N LEU A 564 16.75 5.14 -18.21
CA LEU A 564 17.78 6.03 -17.67
C LEU A 564 18.41 5.44 -16.41
N ASP A 565 19.66 5.77 -16.14
CA ASP A 565 20.26 5.56 -14.83
C ASP A 565 19.77 6.65 -13.85
N LEU A 566 19.41 6.28 -12.62
CA LEU A 566 18.86 7.24 -11.66
C LEU A 566 19.93 8.17 -11.05
N ASN A 567 21.20 7.74 -11.04
CA ASN A 567 22.28 8.49 -10.38
C ASN A 567 22.75 9.70 -11.21
N GLY A 568 22.65 9.62 -12.53
CA GLY A 568 23.08 10.64 -13.48
C GLY A 568 21.99 11.09 -14.46
N LEU A 569 20.82 10.42 -14.46
CA LEU A 569 19.79 10.56 -15.50
C LEU A 569 20.32 10.37 -16.93
N LYS A 570 21.35 9.55 -17.14
CA LYS A 570 21.83 9.26 -18.50
C LYS A 570 21.01 8.15 -19.12
N THR A 571 20.71 8.29 -20.41
CA THR A 571 20.11 7.23 -21.22
C THR A 571 21.07 6.04 -21.27
N LEU A 572 20.67 4.91 -20.68
CA LEU A 572 21.40 3.65 -20.75
C LEU A 572 21.10 2.95 -22.08
N TRP A 573 19.82 2.91 -22.43
CA TRP A 573 19.30 2.43 -23.70
C TRP A 573 17.89 2.98 -23.93
N HIS A 574 17.46 2.94 -25.19
CA HIS A 574 16.08 3.16 -25.58
C HIS A 574 15.71 2.13 -26.65
N GLN A 575 14.43 1.77 -26.72
CA GLN A 575 13.92 0.82 -27.70
C GLN A 575 12.75 1.45 -28.44
N LYS A 576 12.94 1.65 -29.74
CA LYS A 576 11.87 2.03 -30.65
C LYS A 576 11.05 0.81 -31.04
N ASP A 577 9.74 0.91 -30.86
CA ASP A 577 8.77 -0.06 -31.35
C ASP A 577 7.37 0.56 -31.36
N ASP A 578 6.63 0.37 -32.45
CA ASP A 578 5.28 0.94 -32.63
C ASP A 578 4.31 0.54 -31.50
N MET A 579 4.59 -0.53 -30.75
CA MET A 579 3.77 -0.93 -29.61
C MET A 579 3.75 0.10 -28.47
N PHE A 580 4.83 0.89 -28.30
CA PHE A 580 4.95 1.80 -27.16
C PHE A 580 4.12 3.06 -27.33
N HIS A 581 3.96 3.52 -28.58
CA HIS A 581 3.28 4.78 -28.91
C HIS A 581 3.74 5.91 -27.95
N ASP A 582 2.85 6.81 -27.55
CA ASP A 582 3.17 7.87 -26.59
C ASP A 582 2.75 7.52 -25.15
N HIS A 583 2.19 6.32 -24.94
CA HIS A 583 1.67 5.90 -23.65
C HIS A 583 1.82 4.40 -23.36
N CYS A 584 2.42 4.11 -22.21
CA CYS A 584 2.36 2.80 -21.57
C CYS A 584 2.08 2.98 -20.07
N HIS A 585 1.29 2.07 -19.51
CA HIS A 585 1.23 1.90 -18.07
C HIS A 585 2.36 0.97 -17.63
N ILE A 586 3.13 1.39 -16.64
CA ILE A 586 4.26 0.62 -16.12
C ILE A 586 4.03 0.33 -14.64
N ILE A 587 3.95 -0.97 -14.31
CA ILE A 587 4.06 -1.47 -12.94
C ILE A 587 5.49 -1.96 -12.74
N ALA A 588 6.19 -1.46 -11.73
CA ALA A 588 7.58 -1.79 -11.48
C ALA A 588 7.76 -2.61 -10.20
N SER A 589 8.76 -3.48 -10.21
CA SER A 589 9.43 -4.01 -9.01
C SER A 589 10.91 -3.68 -9.13
N ASP A 590 11.73 -4.01 -8.14
CA ASP A 590 13.15 -3.64 -8.15
C ASP A 590 13.96 -4.20 -9.34
N ASN A 591 13.50 -5.31 -9.94
CA ASN A 591 14.22 -6.00 -11.00
C ASN A 591 13.40 -6.27 -12.26
N ARG A 592 12.11 -5.93 -12.30
CA ARG A 592 11.20 -6.23 -13.43
C ARG A 592 10.21 -5.11 -13.65
N LEU A 593 9.74 -5.02 -14.89
CA LEU A 593 8.64 -4.14 -15.29
C LEU A 593 7.53 -4.96 -15.93
N LEU A 594 6.28 -4.67 -15.58
CA LEU A 594 5.11 -5.14 -16.30
C LEU A 594 4.50 -3.94 -17.03
N LEU A 595 4.55 -3.96 -18.36
CA LEU A 595 4.07 -2.88 -19.21
C LEU A 595 2.74 -3.30 -19.84
N TRP A 596 1.76 -2.42 -19.75
CA TRP A 596 0.51 -2.51 -20.48
C TRP A 596 0.46 -1.38 -21.50
N THR A 597 0.54 -1.72 -22.78
CA THR A 597 0.63 -0.75 -23.87
C THR A 597 -0.76 -0.32 -24.35
N ALA A 598 -0.89 0.91 -24.85
CA ALA A 598 -2.14 1.42 -25.41
C ALA A 598 -2.67 0.54 -26.57
N ASN A 599 -1.75 -0.10 -27.31
CA ASN A 599 -2.05 -1.02 -28.41
C ASN A 599 -2.43 -2.44 -27.96
N GLY A 600 -2.46 -2.72 -26.66
CA GLY A 600 -3.00 -3.98 -26.11
C GLY A 600 -2.00 -5.10 -25.87
N ASP A 601 -0.70 -4.78 -25.86
CA ASP A 601 0.34 -5.75 -25.54
C ASP A 601 0.68 -5.67 -24.05
N LEU A 602 0.82 -6.83 -23.42
CA LEU A 602 1.34 -7.00 -22.07
C LEU A 602 2.78 -7.51 -22.16
N LEU A 603 3.73 -6.75 -21.65
CA LEU A 603 5.14 -7.12 -21.64
C LEU A 603 5.66 -7.28 -20.22
N LEU A 604 6.45 -8.31 -19.99
CA LEU A 604 7.27 -8.44 -18.78
C LEU A 604 8.73 -8.25 -19.20
N LEU A 605 9.42 -7.28 -18.62
CA LEU A 605 10.81 -6.93 -18.94
C LEU A 605 11.74 -7.18 -17.74
N ASP A 606 12.99 -7.51 -18.04
CA ASP A 606 14.09 -7.50 -17.06
C ASP A 606 14.59 -6.07 -16.89
N ALA A 607 14.27 -5.44 -15.75
CA ALA A 607 14.64 -4.05 -15.48
C ALA A 607 16.15 -3.88 -15.23
N THR A 608 16.89 -4.97 -15.02
CA THR A 608 18.33 -4.96 -14.72
C THR A 608 19.21 -5.15 -15.96
N ALA A 609 18.61 -5.57 -17.08
CA ALA A 609 19.31 -5.86 -18.33
C ALA A 609 20.01 -4.62 -18.90
N LYS A 610 21.20 -4.80 -19.50
CA LYS A 610 21.97 -3.70 -20.08
C LYS A 610 21.37 -3.10 -21.35
N ASP A 611 20.44 -3.83 -21.98
CA ASP A 611 19.72 -3.49 -23.19
C ASP A 611 18.25 -3.92 -23.02
N PHE A 612 17.38 -3.57 -23.98
CA PHE A 612 15.99 -4.01 -23.98
C PHE A 612 15.87 -5.54 -23.97
N ARG A 613 15.28 -6.08 -22.90
CA ARG A 613 15.17 -7.53 -22.67
C ARG A 613 13.76 -7.93 -22.25
N PRO A 614 12.89 -8.29 -23.20
CA PRO A 614 11.60 -8.87 -22.87
C PRO A 614 11.77 -10.30 -22.35
N LEU A 615 11.14 -10.57 -21.21
CA LEU A 615 10.99 -11.89 -20.61
C LEU A 615 9.72 -12.59 -21.13
N ALA A 616 8.68 -11.80 -21.39
CA ALA A 616 7.46 -12.26 -22.04
C ALA A 616 6.77 -11.10 -22.77
N LYS A 617 6.03 -11.43 -23.84
CA LYS A 617 5.11 -10.54 -24.55
C LYS A 617 3.86 -11.33 -24.91
N ILE A 618 2.70 -10.82 -24.51
CA ILE A 618 1.39 -11.46 -24.72
C ILE A 618 0.41 -10.40 -25.18
N ARG A 619 -0.55 -10.78 -26.02
CA ARG A 619 -1.69 -9.94 -26.36
C ARG A 619 -2.95 -10.53 -25.73
N PRO A 620 -3.43 -10.01 -24.59
CA PRO A 620 -4.52 -10.63 -23.83
C PRO A 620 -5.89 -10.54 -24.51
N PHE A 621 -6.09 -9.50 -25.35
CA PHE A 621 -7.32 -9.27 -26.08
C PHE A 621 -7.11 -9.44 -27.59
N THR A 622 -8.12 -9.97 -28.28
CA THR A 622 -8.06 -10.20 -29.73
C THR A 622 -8.39 -8.97 -30.58
N ASP A 623 -8.82 -7.87 -29.95
CA ASP A 623 -9.12 -6.61 -30.64
C ASP A 623 -7.85 -5.99 -31.26
N LYS A 624 -8.00 -5.45 -32.48
CA LYS A 624 -6.89 -4.82 -33.22
C LYS A 624 -6.45 -3.50 -32.58
N HIS A 625 -7.37 -2.77 -31.96
CA HIS A 625 -7.13 -1.50 -31.26
C HIS A 625 -7.94 -1.47 -29.95
N PRO A 626 -7.40 -2.03 -28.86
CA PRO A 626 -8.10 -1.99 -27.58
C PRO A 626 -8.12 -0.59 -26.95
N ASP A 627 -7.31 0.36 -27.47
CA ASP A 627 -7.17 1.75 -27.02
C ASP A 627 -7.14 1.86 -25.50
N SER A 628 -6.21 1.14 -24.87
CA SER A 628 -6.20 1.03 -23.42
C SER A 628 -5.40 2.17 -22.78
N LEU A 629 -6.08 3.28 -22.49
CA LEU A 629 -5.57 4.36 -21.64
C LEU A 629 -5.92 4.18 -20.15
N GLY A 630 -6.74 3.18 -19.84
CA GLY A 630 -7.13 2.82 -18.48
C GLY A 630 -6.01 2.08 -17.77
N HIS A 631 -5.59 2.60 -16.62
CA HIS A 631 -4.55 1.98 -15.81
C HIS A 631 -4.97 0.57 -15.34
N PRO A 632 -4.08 -0.43 -15.45
CA PRO A 632 -4.33 -1.76 -14.91
C PRO A 632 -4.32 -1.72 -13.38
N ALA A 633 -4.93 -2.73 -12.77
CA ALA A 633 -4.83 -2.99 -11.34
C ALA A 633 -4.18 -4.35 -11.09
N LEU A 634 -3.31 -4.43 -10.08
CA LEU A 634 -2.64 -5.67 -9.67
C LEU A 634 -2.86 -5.90 -8.18
N ALA A 635 -3.61 -6.95 -7.83
CA ALA A 635 -3.93 -7.27 -6.44
C ALA A 635 -4.04 -8.77 -6.22
N ASP A 636 -3.42 -9.29 -5.15
CA ASP A 636 -3.49 -10.71 -4.76
C ASP A 636 -3.12 -11.67 -5.90
N GLY A 637 -2.08 -11.32 -6.65
CA GLY A 637 -1.64 -12.07 -7.84
C GLY A 637 -2.59 -12.00 -9.03
N ARG A 638 -3.64 -11.16 -8.98
CA ARG A 638 -4.57 -10.94 -10.08
C ARG A 638 -4.29 -9.63 -10.79
N LEU A 639 -4.16 -9.71 -12.11
CA LEU A 639 -4.06 -8.57 -13.01
C LEU A 639 -5.42 -8.30 -13.64
N TYR A 640 -5.94 -7.10 -13.44
CA TYR A 640 -7.15 -6.62 -14.09
C TYR A 640 -6.74 -5.71 -15.25
N LEU A 641 -7.00 -6.18 -16.46
CA LEU A 641 -6.76 -5.42 -17.69
C LEU A 641 -8.09 -5.08 -18.34
N ARG A 642 -8.14 -3.92 -18.98
CA ARG A 642 -9.33 -3.45 -19.68
C ARG A 642 -9.01 -3.16 -21.14
N SER A 643 -9.91 -3.57 -22.02
CA SER A 643 -10.01 -3.14 -23.41
C SER A 643 -11.17 -2.15 -23.58
N SER A 644 -11.41 -1.69 -24.81
CA SER A 644 -12.56 -0.86 -25.14
C SER A 644 -13.92 -1.53 -24.96
N LYS A 645 -13.99 -2.86 -24.81
CA LYS A 645 -15.25 -3.62 -24.75
C LYS A 645 -15.40 -4.50 -23.52
N GLU A 646 -14.33 -4.78 -22.81
CA GLU A 646 -14.39 -5.66 -21.64
C GLU A 646 -13.26 -5.40 -20.66
N LEU A 647 -13.47 -5.82 -19.42
CA LEU A 647 -12.41 -6.04 -18.44
C LEU A 647 -12.21 -7.53 -18.24
N ALA A 648 -10.95 -7.96 -18.15
CA ALA A 648 -10.57 -9.33 -17.88
C ALA A 648 -9.68 -9.43 -16.64
N CYS A 649 -9.98 -10.41 -15.79
CA CYS A 649 -9.14 -10.78 -14.66
C CYS A 649 -8.23 -11.95 -15.05
N PHE A 650 -6.93 -11.76 -14.92
CA PHE A 650 -5.91 -12.79 -15.09
C PHE A 650 -5.28 -13.11 -13.74
N GLN A 651 -4.82 -14.34 -13.53
CA GLN A 651 -4.11 -14.74 -12.32
C GLN A 651 -2.70 -15.16 -12.69
N PHE A 652 -1.72 -14.63 -11.97
CA PHE A 652 -0.34 -15.09 -12.01
C PHE A 652 -0.18 -16.29 -11.06
N GLU A 653 0.54 -17.30 -11.54
CA GLU A 653 0.93 -18.49 -10.77
C GLU A 653 2.05 -18.20 -9.79
#